data_AF-A0A7N0ZS41-F1
#
_entry.id   AF-A0A7N0ZS41-F1
#
_cell.length_a   1.000
_cell.length_b   1.000
_cell.length_c   1.000
_cell.angle_alpha   90.00
_cell.angle_beta   90.00
_cell.angle_gamma   90.00
#
_symmetry.space_group_name_H-M   'P 1'
#
loop_
_entity.id
_entity.type
_entity.pdbx_description
1 polymer ?
#
loop_
_entity_poly.entity_id
_entity_poly.type
_entity_poly.pdbx_seq_one_letter_code
_entity_poly.pdbx_strand_id
1 'polypeptide(L)'
;MHRVGSAGNTANSVRPRKEKRLTYLLNDADDSKHCAGINCLSLLKSPTPDGPNYLFSGSRDGTLKRWEISEDVATCSATFESHVDWVNDAVLVGGDTLVSCSSDTTLKTWNCLADGICTKTLLQHSDYVTCLAAAENNSKIVASGGLGGEVFIWDLEAALAPVSKLNDPAESDGLNRINGSANTLPSTSLRTISSNNNISPHPPQAQGYVPVAAKGHKESVYAMALNDTGTILVSGGTEKVVRVWDPRSGAKTMKLRGHTDNIRALLLDPTGRFCLSGSSDSMIRLWDLGQQRCIHSYAVHTDSVWALASTPAFTHVYSGGRDQSLYLTDLSTRDSLLLCTRENPILQLALQDDSIWVASTDSSIEKWPAEGQSPHKVFQKGGSFLAGNLSFSRARVSLEGSTPAPIYKRPSLVIRGTPAIVAHEILNNRRHILTKDTNDSVKLWDITRGVVIEDYGKVSFDRKKDELFEMVSIPAWFTVDTKLGGLSIHLDTPQCFSAEMYSVDLSISEKPEDDKVNLARETLKGLLTHWLKKRRQRFGSQALSNGETVSGKESSAKSLAHSKADADGNVEIDSIVYPPFEFSTASPPSIITEGSSGCPWRKKITNLDGTEDEKDFPWWCLDAVLNNRLPPRENTKCSFYLQPCEGSTVQILTQGKLSAPRILRIHKVVNYVLEKMVFEGPLDNLNTDGAPSTGGLTHHSSIGDGSSRAGSKPRPKLKPSIEILCNNQVLLPEMSLATVRAYIWKKPEDLVLNYR
;
A
#
# COMPACT_ATOMS: atom_id res chain seq x y z
N MET A 1 8.58 10.56 14.04
CA MET A 1 8.17 9.16 14.27
C MET A 1 8.80 8.71 15.59
N HIS A 2 8.04 8.66 16.68
CA HIS A 2 8.49 8.02 17.92
C HIS A 2 8.08 6.53 17.90
N ARG A 3 9.03 5.69 18.27
CA ARG A 3 8.97 4.22 18.26
C ARG A 3 8.02 3.71 19.36
N VAL A 4 7.04 2.89 19.01
CA VAL A 4 6.42 1.93 19.95
C VAL A 4 7.04 0.57 19.65
N GLY A 5 8.05 0.20 20.44
CA GLY A 5 8.66 -1.12 20.34
C GLY A 5 7.83 -2.12 21.13
N SER A 6 7.26 -3.11 20.46
CA SER A 6 6.77 -4.32 21.12
C SER A 6 7.76 -5.44 20.86
N ALA A 7 8.70 -5.62 21.79
CA ALA A 7 9.57 -6.79 21.83
C ALA A 7 9.00 -7.74 22.90
N GLY A 8 8.18 -8.69 22.46
CA GLY A 8 7.70 -9.80 23.26
C GLY A 8 8.39 -11.10 22.83
N ASN A 9 9.26 -11.63 23.69
CA ASN A 9 9.81 -12.97 23.59
C ASN A 9 8.69 -14.02 23.60
N THR A 10 8.56 -14.82 22.54
CA THR A 10 7.83 -16.10 22.60
C THR A 10 8.67 -17.17 21.92
N ALA A 11 9.44 -17.90 22.72
CA ALA A 11 10.04 -19.17 22.32
C ALA A 11 8.94 -20.24 22.26
N ASN A 12 8.99 -21.08 21.22
CA ASN A 12 8.24 -22.33 21.03
C ASN A 12 6.71 -22.26 20.88
N SER A 13 6.25 -21.52 19.87
CA SER A 13 5.00 -21.83 19.17
C SER A 13 5.32 -21.88 17.67
N VAL A 14 5.11 -23.02 17.02
CA VAL A 14 5.06 -23.11 15.56
C VAL A 14 3.80 -22.36 15.12
N ARG A 15 3.90 -21.03 15.05
CA ARG A 15 2.85 -20.21 14.46
C ARG A 15 2.75 -20.63 13.00
N PRO A 16 1.55 -20.95 12.49
CA PRO A 16 1.37 -21.13 11.05
C PRO A 16 1.94 -19.89 10.35
N ARG A 17 2.74 -20.12 9.30
CA ARG A 17 3.34 -19.03 8.52
C ARG A 17 2.22 -18.09 8.12
N LYS A 18 2.22 -16.86 8.64
CA LYS A 18 1.16 -15.87 8.38
C LYS A 18 1.06 -15.70 6.87
N GLU A 19 -0.09 -16.03 6.29
CA GLU A 19 -0.31 -15.89 4.86
C GLU A 19 -0.14 -14.43 4.43
N LYS A 20 0.28 -14.23 3.18
CA LYS A 20 0.53 -12.90 2.64
C LYS A 20 -0.79 -12.17 2.44
N ARG A 21 -0.81 -10.90 2.86
CA ARG A 21 -1.95 -9.99 2.76
C ARG A 21 -2.07 -9.45 1.34
N LEU A 22 -3.31 -9.27 0.86
CA LEU A 22 -3.59 -8.49 -0.34
C LEU A 22 -4.19 -7.15 0.08
N THR A 23 -3.67 -6.05 -0.46
CA THR A 23 -4.19 -4.70 -0.24
C THR A 23 -4.60 -4.11 -1.57
N TYR A 24 -5.70 -3.36 -1.61
CA TYR A 24 -6.02 -2.51 -2.75
C TYR A 24 -6.19 -1.06 -2.30
N LEU A 25 -5.72 -0.14 -3.14
CA LEU A 25 -5.68 1.29 -2.88
C LEU A 25 -6.77 1.97 -3.70
N LEU A 26 -7.57 2.79 -3.02
CA LEU A 26 -8.62 3.61 -3.62
C LEU A 26 -8.24 5.09 -3.53
N ASN A 27 -8.31 5.77 -4.68
CA ASN A 27 -8.12 7.21 -4.80
C ASN A 27 -9.32 7.83 -5.54
N ASP A 28 -9.85 8.91 -5.00
CA ASP A 28 -10.98 9.68 -5.56
C ASP A 28 -10.48 10.82 -6.47
N ALA A 29 -9.24 10.72 -6.91
CA ALA A 29 -8.49 11.85 -7.41
C ALA A 29 -7.86 11.57 -8.75
N ASP A 30 -7.56 12.67 -9.43
CA ASP A 30 -6.75 12.70 -10.62
C ASP A 30 -5.39 12.02 -10.35
N ASP A 31 -5.22 10.84 -10.92
CA ASP A 31 -4.01 10.02 -10.81
C ASP A 31 -2.76 10.73 -11.33
N SER A 32 -2.90 11.88 -12.01
CA SER A 32 -1.76 12.72 -12.41
C SER A 32 -1.18 13.54 -11.24
N LYS A 33 -1.90 13.68 -10.12
CA LYS A 33 -1.49 14.47 -8.95
C LYS A 33 -1.01 13.61 -7.79
N HIS A 34 -0.12 14.13 -6.97
CA HIS A 34 0.22 13.50 -5.69
C HIS A 34 -0.91 13.67 -4.69
N CYS A 35 -1.11 12.71 -3.79
CA CYS A 35 -2.13 12.77 -2.73
C CYS A 35 -1.55 12.73 -1.32
N ALA A 36 -0.24 12.88 -1.17
CA ALA A 36 0.44 13.01 0.11
C ALA A 36 1.71 13.86 -0.02
N GLY A 37 2.34 14.18 1.10
CA GLY A 37 3.54 15.03 1.15
C GLY A 37 4.69 14.53 0.26
N ILE A 38 5.41 15.46 -0.35
CA ILE A 38 6.54 15.15 -1.27
C ILE A 38 7.85 15.16 -0.48
N ASN A 39 8.55 14.02 -0.46
CA ASN A 39 9.80 13.88 0.29
C ASN A 39 11.03 14.28 -0.52
N CYS A 40 11.01 14.10 -1.84
CA CYS A 40 12.19 14.35 -2.67
C CYS A 40 11.85 14.97 -4.03
N LEU A 41 12.83 15.68 -4.59
CA LEU A 41 12.80 16.34 -5.88
C LEU A 41 14.12 16.07 -6.62
N SER A 42 14.06 15.83 -7.92
CA SER A 42 15.24 15.71 -8.78
C SER A 42 14.98 16.37 -10.12
N LEU A 43 15.99 17.02 -10.71
CA LEU A 43 15.85 17.80 -11.93
C LEU A 43 16.68 17.18 -13.05
N LEU A 44 16.06 16.97 -14.20
CA LEU A 44 16.76 16.63 -15.44
C LEU A 44 16.66 17.82 -16.39
N LYS A 45 17.80 18.46 -16.65
CA LYS A 45 17.89 19.52 -17.65
C LYS A 45 18.09 18.90 -19.02
N SER A 46 17.40 19.43 -20.02
CA SER A 46 17.63 19.02 -21.41
C SER A 46 19.05 19.39 -21.85
N PRO A 47 19.76 18.51 -22.58
CA PRO A 47 21.05 18.83 -23.17
C PRO A 47 20.93 19.85 -24.32
N THR A 48 19.76 19.96 -24.93
CA THR A 48 19.47 20.99 -25.94
C THR A 48 18.69 22.15 -25.32
N PRO A 49 18.98 23.41 -25.71
CA PRO A 49 18.28 24.59 -25.19
C PRO A 49 16.75 24.53 -25.36
N ASP A 50 16.29 23.89 -26.44
CA ASP A 50 14.86 23.78 -26.80
C ASP A 50 14.18 22.50 -26.30
N GLY A 51 14.92 21.60 -25.64
CA GLY A 51 14.34 20.35 -25.16
C GLY A 51 13.63 20.48 -23.80
N PRO A 52 12.68 19.59 -23.49
CA PRO A 52 11.91 19.67 -22.27
C PRO A 52 12.76 19.42 -21.03
N ASN A 53 12.60 20.29 -20.03
CA ASN A 53 13.16 20.05 -18.70
C ASN A 53 12.17 19.21 -17.89
N TYR A 54 12.68 18.25 -17.12
CA TYR A 54 11.85 17.40 -16.29
C TYR A 54 12.13 17.60 -14.80
N LEU A 55 11.05 17.70 -14.03
CA LEU A 55 11.09 17.59 -12.57
C LEU A 55 10.58 16.20 -12.20
N PHE A 56 11.32 15.50 -11.36
CA PHE A 56 10.88 14.26 -10.72
C PHE A 56 10.52 14.55 -9.28
N SER A 57 9.41 14.02 -8.81
CA SER A 57 8.99 14.11 -7.40
C SER A 57 8.67 12.73 -6.85
N GLY A 58 9.16 12.44 -5.64
CA GLY A 58 8.81 11.23 -4.88
C GLY A 58 7.96 11.58 -3.66
N SER A 59 6.84 10.87 -3.50
CA SER A 59 5.81 11.20 -2.52
C SER A 59 5.59 10.10 -1.49
N ARG A 60 5.02 10.53 -0.36
CA ARG A 60 4.48 9.65 0.69
C ARG A 60 3.27 8.85 0.23
N ASP A 61 2.72 9.12 -0.95
CA ASP A 61 1.69 8.28 -1.58
C ASP A 61 2.27 7.00 -2.21
N GLY A 62 3.60 6.82 -2.16
CA GLY A 62 4.30 5.65 -2.68
C GLY A 62 4.55 5.69 -4.18
N THR A 63 4.32 6.82 -4.84
CA THR A 63 4.58 7.01 -6.27
C THR A 63 5.70 8.01 -6.52
N LEU A 64 6.35 7.88 -7.68
CA LEU A 64 7.10 8.99 -8.27
C LEU A 64 6.37 9.54 -9.48
N LYS A 65 6.57 10.81 -9.78
CA LYS A 65 6.00 11.48 -10.95
C LYS A 65 7.06 12.26 -11.70
N ARG A 66 6.94 12.28 -13.03
CA ARG A 66 7.73 13.13 -13.92
C ARG A 66 6.84 14.25 -14.45
N TRP A 67 7.26 15.48 -14.19
CA TRP A 67 6.62 16.69 -14.66
C TRP A 67 7.43 17.27 -15.80
N GLU A 68 6.80 17.48 -16.94
CA GLU A 68 7.37 18.27 -18.03
C GLU A 68 7.23 19.75 -17.67
N ILE A 69 8.33 20.47 -17.63
CA ILE A 69 8.40 21.86 -17.19
C ILE A 69 8.47 22.76 -18.43
N SER A 70 7.49 23.63 -18.56
CA SER A 70 7.51 24.81 -19.44
C SER A 70 7.68 26.09 -18.61
N GLU A 71 7.82 27.26 -19.25
CA GLU A 71 8.06 28.54 -18.54
C GLU A 71 7.02 28.80 -17.44
N ASP A 72 5.73 28.60 -17.75
CA ASP A 72 4.61 28.96 -16.86
C ASP A 72 3.76 27.76 -16.40
N VAL A 73 4.01 26.55 -16.90
CA VAL A 73 3.19 25.37 -16.59
C VAL A 73 4.07 24.13 -16.38
N ALA A 74 3.66 23.27 -15.46
CA ALA A 74 4.22 21.93 -15.31
C ALA A 74 3.11 20.88 -15.43
N THR A 75 3.27 19.92 -16.33
CA THR A 75 2.27 18.87 -16.62
C THR A 75 2.83 17.50 -16.24
N CYS A 76 2.00 16.65 -15.62
CA CYS A 76 2.41 15.28 -15.33
C CYS A 76 2.51 14.49 -16.64
N SER A 77 3.70 13.99 -16.94
CA SER A 77 3.99 13.21 -18.15
C SER A 77 4.05 11.70 -17.89
N ALA A 78 4.44 11.27 -16.69
CA ALA A 78 4.48 9.86 -16.31
C ALA A 78 4.34 9.67 -14.79
N THR A 79 3.76 8.52 -14.38
CA THR A 79 3.72 8.06 -12.98
C THR A 79 4.43 6.73 -12.85
N PHE A 80 5.39 6.66 -11.93
CA PHE A 80 6.21 5.50 -11.63
C PHE A 80 5.64 4.82 -10.39
N GLU A 81 5.06 3.65 -10.59
CA GLU A 81 4.33 2.93 -9.54
C GLU A 81 4.91 1.54 -9.37
N SER A 82 5.49 1.28 -8.19
CA SER A 82 5.99 -0.04 -7.79
C SER A 82 6.31 -0.10 -6.30
N HIS A 83 6.72 1.03 -5.71
CA HIS A 83 6.88 1.15 -4.27
C HIS A 83 5.54 0.96 -3.54
N VAL A 84 5.60 0.30 -2.39
CA VAL A 84 4.40 -0.03 -1.58
C VAL A 84 4.28 0.84 -0.33
N ASP A 85 5.25 1.72 -0.12
CA ASP A 85 5.36 2.65 1.00
C ASP A 85 6.00 3.96 0.53
N TRP A 86 6.18 4.92 1.42
CA TRP A 86 6.70 6.25 1.13
C TRP A 86 8.00 6.21 0.32
N VAL A 87 8.03 6.92 -0.80
CA VAL A 87 9.28 7.24 -1.49
C VAL A 87 10.00 8.31 -0.68
N ASN A 88 11.18 7.98 -0.17
CA ASN A 88 11.92 8.86 0.73
C ASN A 88 12.94 9.72 -0.02
N ASP A 89 13.57 9.17 -1.05
CA ASP A 89 14.54 9.91 -1.88
C ASP A 89 14.62 9.35 -3.30
N ALA A 90 15.04 10.20 -4.24
CA ALA A 90 15.23 9.83 -5.64
C ALA A 90 16.33 10.66 -6.30
N VAL A 91 17.25 10.00 -7.00
CA VAL A 91 18.40 10.62 -7.67
C VAL A 91 18.49 10.16 -9.12
N LEU A 92 18.93 11.07 -9.99
CA LEU A 92 19.22 10.76 -11.39
C LEU A 92 20.68 10.32 -11.52
N VAL A 93 20.92 9.31 -12.35
CA VAL A 93 22.21 8.66 -12.49
C VAL A 93 22.41 8.33 -13.97
N GLY A 94 23.55 8.74 -14.55
CA GLY A 94 23.86 8.42 -15.95
C GLY A 94 22.94 9.03 -17.00
N GLY A 95 22.09 10.00 -16.64
CA GLY A 95 21.25 10.77 -17.55
C GLY A 95 19.95 10.07 -17.99
N ASP A 96 19.85 8.76 -17.88
CA ASP A 96 18.67 7.97 -18.29
C ASP A 96 18.06 7.12 -17.17
N THR A 97 18.75 7.01 -16.03
CA THR A 97 18.35 6.13 -14.94
C THR A 97 17.95 6.95 -13.72
N LEU A 98 16.71 6.75 -13.28
CA LEU A 98 16.24 7.23 -11.99
C LEU A 98 16.40 6.12 -10.97
N VAL A 99 16.93 6.44 -9.78
CA VAL A 99 16.99 5.52 -8.65
C VAL A 99 16.17 6.11 -7.51
N SER A 100 15.25 5.33 -6.95
CA SER A 100 14.45 5.73 -5.80
C SER A 100 14.65 4.79 -4.63
N CYS A 101 14.43 5.30 -3.42
CA CYS A 101 14.45 4.52 -2.18
C CYS A 101 13.18 4.76 -1.36
N SER A 102 12.80 3.76 -0.56
CA SER A 102 11.50 3.78 0.11
C SER A 102 11.52 3.17 1.50
N SER A 103 10.46 3.51 2.25
CA SER A 103 10.11 2.89 3.52
C SER A 103 9.68 1.42 3.36
N ASP A 104 9.51 0.92 2.15
CA ASP A 104 9.30 -0.50 1.87
C ASP A 104 10.59 -1.34 1.88
N THR A 105 11.69 -0.76 2.39
CA THR A 105 13.04 -1.34 2.50
C THR A 105 13.73 -1.61 1.17
N THR A 106 13.19 -1.10 0.05
CA THR A 106 13.75 -1.35 -1.28
C THR A 106 14.39 -0.11 -1.91
N LEU A 107 15.35 -0.37 -2.80
CA LEU A 107 15.70 0.58 -3.86
C LEU A 107 15.09 0.08 -5.17
N LYS A 108 14.63 1.00 -6.00
CA LYS A 108 14.14 0.69 -7.34
C LYS A 108 14.84 1.54 -8.39
N THR A 109 15.13 0.94 -9.53
CA THR A 109 15.68 1.62 -10.70
C THR A 109 14.61 1.72 -11.78
N TRP A 110 14.63 2.84 -12.49
CA TRP A 110 13.64 3.18 -13.51
C TRP A 110 14.37 3.80 -14.69
N ASN A 111 13.87 3.55 -15.90
CA ASN A 111 14.22 4.42 -17.03
C ASN A 111 13.44 5.74 -16.86
N CYS A 112 14.15 6.85 -16.69
CA CYS A 112 13.55 8.13 -16.35
C CYS A 112 12.73 8.75 -17.50
N LEU A 113 12.97 8.31 -18.75
CA LEU A 113 12.29 8.78 -19.95
C LEU A 113 11.14 7.85 -20.40
N ALA A 114 11.06 6.62 -19.88
CA ALA A 114 9.99 5.66 -20.19
C ALA A 114 8.69 5.91 -19.41
N ASP A 115 7.68 5.04 -19.65
CA ASP A 115 6.32 5.13 -19.10
C ASP A 115 6.17 4.62 -17.65
N GLY A 116 7.22 4.71 -16.84
CA GLY A 116 7.12 4.45 -15.40
C GLY A 116 7.28 3.00 -14.95
N ILE A 117 7.75 2.10 -15.83
CA ILE A 117 8.00 0.69 -15.47
C ILE A 117 9.28 0.58 -14.63
N CYS A 118 9.18 -0.12 -13.49
CA CYS A 118 10.33 -0.45 -12.66
C CYS A 118 11.24 -1.46 -13.37
N THR A 119 12.52 -1.10 -13.56
CA THR A 119 13.53 -1.94 -14.22
C THR A 119 14.09 -2.99 -13.26
N LYS A 120 14.43 -2.61 -12.02
CA LYS A 120 14.99 -3.53 -11.02
C LYS A 120 14.61 -3.12 -9.61
N THR A 121 14.42 -4.11 -8.73
CA THR A 121 14.23 -3.90 -7.28
C THR A 121 15.43 -4.52 -6.55
N LEU A 122 16.07 -3.73 -5.68
CA LEU A 122 17.24 -4.12 -4.90
C LEU A 122 16.85 -4.20 -3.41
N LEU A 123 17.17 -5.33 -2.77
CA LEU A 123 16.66 -5.74 -1.45
C LEU A 123 17.80 -6.07 -0.50
N GLN A 124 18.60 -5.08 -0.14
CA GLN A 124 19.75 -5.26 0.75
C GLN A 124 19.55 -4.63 2.14
N HIS A 125 18.74 -3.57 2.24
CA HIS A 125 18.46 -2.91 3.52
C HIS A 125 17.47 -3.73 4.35
N SER A 126 17.68 -3.75 5.67
CA SER A 126 16.81 -4.47 6.61
C SER A 126 15.68 -3.61 7.20
N ASP A 127 15.72 -2.30 6.97
CA ASP A 127 14.76 -1.31 7.45
C ASP A 127 14.56 -0.21 6.38
N TYR A 128 13.81 0.85 6.70
CA TYR A 128 13.46 1.90 5.75
C TYR A 128 14.71 2.55 5.17
N VAL A 129 14.75 2.69 3.84
CA VAL A 129 15.82 3.39 3.15
C VAL A 129 15.42 4.86 3.05
N THR A 130 16.20 5.76 3.62
CA THR A 130 15.79 7.15 3.91
C THR A 130 16.42 8.17 3.00
N CYS A 131 17.57 7.87 2.39
CA CYS A 131 18.34 8.82 1.59
C CYS A 131 19.21 8.11 0.56
N LEU A 132 19.47 8.83 -0.54
CA LEU A 132 20.35 8.44 -1.62
C LEU A 132 21.42 9.53 -1.82
N ALA A 133 22.50 9.15 -2.48
CA ALA A 133 23.49 10.09 -2.99
C ALA A 133 24.05 9.56 -4.31
N ALA A 134 24.21 10.43 -5.31
CA ALA A 134 24.76 10.09 -6.61
C ALA A 134 25.89 11.06 -6.98
N ALA A 135 26.84 10.59 -7.77
CA ALA A 135 27.87 11.43 -8.35
C ALA A 135 27.35 12.04 -9.66
N GLU A 136 27.47 13.36 -9.83
CA GLU A 136 27.04 14.01 -11.06
C GLU A 136 27.92 13.60 -12.27
N ASN A 137 29.25 13.58 -12.11
CA ASN A 137 30.19 13.25 -13.19
C ASN A 137 30.54 11.75 -13.28
N ASN A 138 30.15 10.94 -12.29
CA ASN A 138 30.38 9.51 -12.29
C ASN A 138 29.04 8.74 -12.31
N SER A 139 28.60 8.46 -13.53
CA SER A 139 27.28 7.88 -13.87
C SER A 139 27.00 6.47 -13.36
N LYS A 140 27.91 5.84 -12.60
CA LYS A 140 27.77 4.43 -12.20
C LYS A 140 27.49 4.25 -10.72
N ILE A 141 27.84 5.22 -9.89
CA ILE A 141 27.88 5.05 -8.44
C ILE A 141 26.69 5.74 -7.77
N VAL A 142 25.95 4.96 -6.99
CA VAL A 142 24.92 5.45 -6.07
C VAL A 142 25.25 4.96 -4.67
N ALA A 143 24.98 5.75 -3.66
CA ALA A 143 25.00 5.32 -2.27
C ALA A 143 23.60 5.41 -1.66
N SER A 144 23.28 4.52 -0.73
CA SER A 144 22.01 4.53 0.00
C SER A 144 22.19 4.27 1.48
N GLY A 145 21.37 4.94 2.28
CA GLY A 145 21.39 4.89 3.74
C GLY A 145 20.00 4.60 4.29
N GLY A 146 19.95 3.87 5.41
CA GLY A 146 18.69 3.45 6.01
C GLY A 146 18.62 3.57 7.52
N LEU A 147 17.43 3.29 8.07
CA LEU A 147 17.16 3.34 9.51
C LEU A 147 17.88 2.26 10.31
N GLY A 148 18.23 1.12 9.68
CA GLY A 148 19.06 0.08 10.29
C GLY A 148 20.53 0.49 10.46
N GLY A 149 20.91 1.69 10.00
CA GLY A 149 22.27 2.20 10.05
C GLY A 149 23.16 1.63 8.94
N GLU A 150 22.60 0.87 8.01
CA GLU A 150 23.35 0.42 6.84
C GLU A 150 23.61 1.58 5.88
N VAL A 151 24.81 1.57 5.30
CA VAL A 151 25.17 2.40 4.15
C VAL A 151 25.77 1.49 3.10
N PHE A 152 25.16 1.46 1.93
CA PHE A 152 25.58 0.65 0.79
C PHE A 152 25.98 1.56 -0.39
N ILE A 153 27.07 1.20 -1.06
CA ILE A 153 27.52 1.81 -2.32
C ILE A 153 27.28 0.80 -3.44
N TRP A 154 26.59 1.25 -4.47
CA TRP A 154 26.10 0.50 -5.61
C TRP A 154 26.81 0.96 -6.87
N ASP A 155 27.34 0.01 -7.61
CA ASP A 155 27.69 0.15 -9.01
C ASP A 155 26.47 -0.32 -9.80
N LEU A 156 25.73 0.64 -10.38
CA LEU A 156 24.48 0.35 -11.07
C LEU A 156 24.70 -0.49 -12.32
N GLU A 157 25.81 -0.32 -13.04
CA GLU A 157 26.08 -1.10 -14.25
C GLU A 157 26.26 -2.58 -13.89
N ALA A 158 27.07 -2.85 -12.87
CA ALA A 158 27.26 -4.20 -12.35
C ALA A 158 25.98 -4.75 -11.71
N ALA A 159 25.21 -3.91 -11.01
CA ALA A 159 23.95 -4.31 -10.39
C ALA A 159 22.86 -4.61 -11.42
N LEU A 160 22.88 -3.98 -12.60
CA LEU A 160 21.88 -4.16 -13.66
C LEU A 160 22.28 -5.24 -14.69
N ALA A 161 23.53 -5.70 -14.69
CA ALA A 161 24.01 -6.74 -15.59
C ALA A 161 23.17 -8.05 -15.51
N PRO A 162 22.89 -8.72 -16.64
CA PRO A 162 22.18 -9.99 -16.65
C PRO A 162 22.98 -11.05 -15.90
N VAL A 163 22.32 -11.79 -14.99
CA VAL A 163 22.94 -12.93 -14.33
C VAL A 163 23.03 -14.06 -15.35
N SER A 164 24.21 -14.31 -15.91
CA SER A 164 24.44 -15.50 -16.76
C SER A 164 24.26 -16.74 -15.91
N LYS A 165 23.27 -17.58 -16.23
CA LYS A 165 23.16 -18.92 -15.64
C LYS A 165 24.43 -19.69 -16.05
N LEU A 166 25.27 -20.03 -15.08
CA LEU A 166 26.33 -21.00 -15.31
C LEU A 166 25.63 -22.36 -15.55
N ASN A 167 25.84 -22.95 -16.72
CA ASN A 167 25.40 -24.31 -17.01
C ASN A 167 26.10 -25.28 -16.06
N ASP A 168 25.33 -26.21 -15.48
CA ASP A 168 25.86 -27.37 -14.77
C ASP A 168 26.87 -28.13 -15.65
N PRO A 169 28.04 -28.56 -15.14
CA PRO A 169 28.91 -29.40 -15.92
C PRO A 169 28.33 -30.82 -15.94
N ALA A 170 27.81 -31.22 -17.10
CA ALA A 170 27.53 -32.62 -17.37
C ALA A 170 28.84 -33.41 -17.34
N GLU A 171 28.82 -34.52 -16.61
CA GLU A 171 29.85 -35.55 -16.60
C GLU A 171 30.08 -36.07 -18.03
N SER A 172 31.34 -36.11 -18.47
CA SER A 172 31.80 -37.15 -19.41
C SER A 172 33.28 -37.46 -19.18
N ASP A 173 33.53 -38.72 -18.85
CA ASP A 173 34.82 -39.38 -18.74
C ASP A 173 35.73 -39.23 -19.97
N GLY A 174 37.05 -39.31 -19.73
CA GLY A 174 37.92 -40.17 -20.56
C GLY A 174 39.04 -39.55 -21.40
N LEU A 175 40.19 -39.31 -20.75
CA LEU A 175 41.57 -39.68 -21.16
C LEU A 175 42.33 -39.06 -22.36
N ASN A 176 43.53 -38.57 -22.00
CA ASN A 176 44.86 -38.67 -22.64
C ASN A 176 45.47 -37.52 -23.51
N ARG A 177 46.30 -36.71 -22.81
CA ARG A 177 47.77 -36.57 -22.93
C ARG A 177 48.42 -35.79 -24.13
N ILE A 178 49.26 -34.81 -23.72
CA ILE A 178 50.58 -34.34 -24.23
C ILE A 178 50.66 -32.96 -24.96
N ASN A 179 51.36 -32.04 -24.27
CA ASN A 179 52.27 -30.92 -24.62
C ASN A 179 51.88 -29.75 -25.56
N GLY A 180 52.16 -28.53 -25.08
CA GLY A 180 52.61 -27.41 -25.93
C GLY A 180 52.37 -25.96 -25.45
N SER A 181 53.30 -25.43 -24.64
CA SER A 181 53.85 -24.05 -24.67
C SER A 181 53.00 -22.76 -24.52
N ALA A 182 53.30 -22.02 -23.43
CA ALA A 182 53.48 -20.54 -23.27
C ALA A 182 52.32 -19.60 -23.68
N ASN A 183 51.74 -18.71 -22.86
CA ASN A 183 52.37 -17.57 -22.19
C ASN A 183 51.33 -16.74 -21.38
N THR A 184 51.82 -16.07 -20.33
CA THR A 184 51.36 -14.81 -19.68
C THR A 184 50.03 -14.73 -18.90
N LEU A 185 50.17 -14.71 -17.56
CA LEU A 185 49.30 -14.10 -16.53
C LEU A 185 50.01 -12.85 -15.96
N PRO A 186 49.28 -11.90 -15.33
CA PRO A 186 49.26 -11.84 -13.86
C PRO A 186 47.85 -11.57 -13.29
N SER A 187 47.30 -12.47 -12.48
CA SER A 187 47.38 -12.52 -11.00
C SER A 187 46.36 -11.64 -10.26
N THR A 188 45.12 -12.12 -10.13
CA THR A 188 44.20 -11.72 -9.05
C THR A 188 44.54 -12.54 -7.80
N SER A 189 44.87 -11.83 -6.72
CA SER A 189 45.32 -12.43 -5.47
C SER A 189 44.14 -12.87 -4.60
N LEU A 190 43.98 -14.19 -4.46
CA LEU A 190 43.24 -14.86 -3.38
C LEU A 190 44.02 -14.77 -2.07
N ARG A 191 43.40 -14.27 -0.98
CA ARG A 191 43.81 -14.41 0.43
C ARG A 191 42.63 -13.99 1.33
N THR A 192 42.30 -14.56 2.49
CA THR A 192 42.61 -15.83 3.18
C THR A 192 41.50 -15.98 4.24
N ILE A 193 41.07 -17.21 4.52
CA ILE A 193 40.05 -17.53 5.53
C ILE A 193 40.59 -17.23 6.94
N SER A 194 39.82 -16.51 7.75
CA SER A 194 39.91 -16.57 9.21
C SER A 194 38.50 -16.63 9.81
N SER A 195 38.31 -17.63 10.66
CA SER A 195 37.07 -18.10 11.26
C SER A 195 36.72 -17.35 12.54
N ASN A 196 35.44 -16.98 12.73
CA ASN A 196 34.63 -17.32 13.92
C ASN A 196 33.22 -16.67 13.90
N ASN A 197 32.21 -17.54 13.78
CA ASN A 197 30.84 -17.60 14.32
C ASN A 197 30.04 -16.32 14.68
N ASN A 198 28.96 -16.08 13.94
CA ASN A 198 27.55 -16.33 14.35
C ASN A 198 26.61 -15.75 13.28
N ILE A 199 26.05 -16.61 12.41
CA ILE A 199 25.08 -16.20 11.38
C ILE A 199 23.77 -16.96 11.60
N SER A 200 22.71 -16.19 11.85
CA SER A 200 21.29 -16.58 11.81
C SER A 200 20.91 -17.01 10.39
N PRO A 201 19.99 -17.98 10.20
CA PRO A 201 19.68 -18.48 8.86
C PRO A 201 18.94 -17.41 8.04
N HIS A 202 19.61 -16.83 7.04
CA HIS A 202 18.98 -16.07 5.96
C HIS A 202 18.39 -17.04 4.90
N PRO A 203 17.24 -16.72 4.27
CA PRO A 203 16.74 -17.49 3.13
C PRO A 203 17.68 -17.32 1.91
N PRO A 204 17.61 -18.23 0.91
CA PRO A 204 18.71 -18.43 -0.02
C PRO A 204 18.86 -17.24 -0.98
N GLN A 205 19.95 -16.48 -0.83
CA GLN A 205 20.37 -15.49 -1.82
C GLN A 205 20.89 -16.22 -3.06
N ALA A 206 20.20 -16.04 -4.19
CA ALA A 206 20.76 -16.37 -5.49
C ALA A 206 22.09 -15.61 -5.67
N GLN A 207 23.13 -16.29 -6.15
CA GLN A 207 24.43 -15.70 -6.45
C GLN A 207 24.25 -14.47 -7.35
N GLY A 208 24.40 -13.27 -6.79
CA GLY A 208 24.10 -11.99 -7.42
C GLY A 208 25.02 -10.89 -6.89
N TYR A 209 25.07 -9.78 -7.63
CA TYR A 209 25.84 -8.58 -7.29
C TYR A 209 25.67 -8.19 -5.80
N VAL A 210 26.79 -7.93 -5.11
CA VAL A 210 26.80 -7.48 -3.71
C VAL A 210 27.33 -6.05 -3.65
N PRO A 211 26.57 -5.08 -3.10
CA PRO A 211 27.05 -3.72 -2.96
C PRO A 211 28.17 -3.62 -1.91
N VAL A 212 28.99 -2.57 -2.04
CA VAL A 212 30.04 -2.29 -1.06
C VAL A 212 29.40 -1.70 0.19
N ALA A 213 29.60 -2.34 1.35
CA ALA A 213 29.07 -1.85 2.63
C ALA A 213 30.06 -0.89 3.31
N ALA A 214 29.63 0.33 3.61
CA ALA A 214 30.39 1.28 4.43
C ALA A 214 30.24 0.91 5.92
N LYS A 215 31.19 0.11 6.43
CA LYS A 215 31.08 -0.53 7.75
C LYS A 215 31.23 0.45 8.90
N GLY A 216 30.16 0.78 9.63
CA GLY A 216 30.25 1.27 11.02
C GLY A 216 29.52 2.55 11.40
N HIS A 217 28.51 2.93 10.62
CA HIS A 217 27.30 3.52 11.22
C HIS A 217 26.65 2.50 12.16
N LYS A 218 26.20 2.94 13.33
CA LYS A 218 25.51 2.12 14.32
C LYS A 218 24.08 2.59 14.60
N GLU A 219 23.71 3.73 14.06
CA GLU A 219 22.38 4.32 14.22
C GLU A 219 21.82 4.76 12.87
N SER A 220 20.55 5.13 12.86
CA SER A 220 19.79 5.49 11.67
C SER A 220 20.42 6.64 10.89
N VAL A 221 20.59 6.42 9.58
CA VAL A 221 21.06 7.42 8.62
C VAL A 221 19.85 8.19 8.08
N TYR A 222 19.97 9.50 7.93
CA TYR A 222 18.90 10.38 7.45
C TYR A 222 19.34 11.29 6.30
N ALA A 223 20.64 11.49 6.11
CA ALA A 223 21.17 12.35 5.06
C ALA A 223 22.47 11.77 4.51
N MET A 224 22.67 11.92 3.20
CA MET A 224 23.87 11.53 2.49
C MET A 224 24.18 12.52 1.38
N ALA A 225 25.45 12.65 1.02
CA ALA A 225 25.88 13.39 -0.17
C ALA A 225 27.18 12.78 -0.72
N LEU A 226 27.31 12.80 -2.04
CA LEU A 226 28.49 12.41 -2.78
C LEU A 226 29.05 13.65 -3.49
N ASN A 227 30.36 13.77 -3.65
CA ASN A 227 30.92 14.80 -4.54
C ASN A 227 30.80 14.36 -6.00
N ASP A 228 30.95 15.30 -6.93
CA ASP A 228 30.71 15.07 -8.36
C ASP A 228 31.59 13.96 -8.94
N THR A 229 32.81 13.80 -8.42
CA THR A 229 33.76 12.75 -8.84
C THR A 229 33.48 11.37 -8.23
N GLY A 230 32.63 11.30 -7.20
CA GLY A 230 32.31 10.08 -6.46
C GLY A 230 33.46 9.51 -5.63
N THR A 231 34.37 10.38 -5.18
CA THR A 231 35.54 10.01 -4.37
C THR A 231 35.32 10.21 -2.87
N ILE A 232 34.30 11.00 -2.50
CA ILE A 232 33.97 11.31 -1.10
C ILE A 232 32.48 11.09 -0.89
N LEU A 233 32.14 10.24 0.07
CA LEU A 233 30.78 10.05 0.57
C LEU A 233 30.69 10.60 2.00
N VAL A 234 29.72 11.47 2.23
CA VAL A 234 29.34 11.92 3.58
C VAL A 234 27.96 11.40 3.97
N SER A 235 27.78 11.20 5.27
CA SER A 235 26.54 10.66 5.84
C SER A 235 26.30 11.24 7.23
N GLY A 236 25.03 11.43 7.55
CA GLY A 236 24.56 12.03 8.79
C GLY A 236 23.24 11.40 9.25
N GLY A 237 23.00 11.42 10.55
CA GLY A 237 21.84 10.77 11.14
C GLY A 237 21.77 11.00 12.65
N THR A 238 21.15 10.05 13.37
CA THR A 238 20.91 10.20 14.82
C THR A 238 22.18 10.10 15.66
N GLU A 239 23.29 9.62 15.08
CA GLU A 239 24.62 9.70 15.70
C GLU A 239 25.12 11.14 15.90
N LYS A 240 24.44 12.15 15.31
CA LYS A 240 24.72 13.61 15.44
C LYS A 240 26.08 14.02 14.90
N VAL A 241 26.63 13.21 14.00
CA VAL A 241 27.98 13.35 13.50
C VAL A 241 28.00 13.10 12.00
N VAL A 242 28.74 13.92 11.27
CA VAL A 242 29.05 13.68 9.86
C VAL A 242 30.17 12.63 9.77
N ARG A 243 29.90 11.53 9.07
CA ARG A 243 30.90 10.51 8.75
C ARG A 243 31.30 10.62 7.29
N VAL A 244 32.59 10.42 7.04
CA VAL A 244 33.18 10.54 5.70
C VAL A 244 33.85 9.21 5.32
N TRP A 245 33.64 8.79 4.07
CA TRP A 245 34.09 7.51 3.53
C TRP A 245 34.71 7.69 2.14
N ASP A 246 35.62 6.78 1.80
CA ASP A 246 35.98 6.51 0.41
C ASP A 246 34.96 5.51 -0.18
N PRO A 247 34.14 5.91 -1.17
CA PRO A 247 33.11 5.05 -1.76
C PRO A 247 33.67 3.80 -2.44
N ARG A 248 34.89 3.86 -2.99
CA ARG A 248 35.49 2.76 -3.75
C ARG A 248 35.89 1.59 -2.86
N SER A 249 36.43 1.89 -1.68
CA SER A 249 36.89 0.87 -0.72
C SER A 249 35.87 0.58 0.38
N GLY A 250 34.88 1.46 0.58
CA GLY A 250 34.01 1.45 1.76
C GLY A 250 34.74 1.76 3.06
N ALA A 251 35.99 2.25 2.98
CA ALA A 251 36.82 2.53 4.15
C ALA A 251 36.41 3.85 4.82
N LYS A 252 36.52 3.86 6.15
CA LYS A 252 36.30 5.08 6.95
C LYS A 252 37.47 6.02 6.81
N THR A 253 37.18 7.30 6.60
CA THR A 253 38.19 8.34 6.56
C THR A 253 38.18 9.18 7.85
N MET A 254 37.04 9.76 8.23
CA MET A 254 36.96 10.66 9.39
C MET A 254 35.56 10.80 9.99
N LYS A 255 35.49 11.41 11.19
CA LYS A 255 34.28 11.63 12.00
C LYS A 255 34.22 13.07 12.53
N LEU A 256 33.26 13.88 12.07
CA LEU A 256 33.16 15.31 12.39
C LEU A 256 32.08 15.60 13.43
N ARG A 257 32.50 15.94 14.65
CA ARG A 257 31.59 16.20 15.79
C ARG A 257 31.25 17.69 15.89
N GLY A 258 29.99 17.99 16.22
CA GLY A 258 29.57 19.35 16.55
C GLY A 258 28.06 19.56 16.63
N HIS A 259 27.27 18.83 15.85
CA HIS A 259 25.81 18.86 15.98
C HIS A 259 25.34 18.24 17.30
N THR A 260 24.23 18.75 17.84
CA THR A 260 23.64 18.28 19.09
C THR A 260 22.37 17.44 18.90
N ASP A 261 21.92 17.30 17.66
CA ASP A 261 20.76 16.48 17.28
C ASP A 261 20.94 15.83 15.89
N ASN A 262 19.91 15.13 15.41
CA ASN A 262 19.88 14.42 14.14
C ASN A 262 20.27 15.30 12.96
N ILE A 263 21.11 14.81 12.06
CA ILE A 263 21.49 15.49 10.82
C ILE A 263 20.55 15.03 9.71
N ARG A 264 19.84 15.96 9.09
CA ARG A 264 18.77 15.67 8.12
C ARG A 264 19.03 16.14 6.70
N ALA A 265 20.01 17.02 6.50
CA ALA A 265 20.46 17.45 5.17
C ALA A 265 21.98 17.50 5.12
N LEU A 266 22.55 17.10 3.99
CA LEU A 266 23.98 17.20 3.69
C LEU A 266 24.17 17.68 2.26
N LEU A 267 25.15 18.55 2.04
CA LEU A 267 25.66 18.93 0.72
C LEU A 267 27.18 18.87 0.74
N LEU A 268 27.78 18.53 -0.40
CA LEU A 268 29.20 18.66 -0.66
C LEU A 268 29.43 19.73 -1.71
N ASP A 269 30.54 20.44 -1.61
CA ASP A 269 30.99 21.26 -2.73
C ASP A 269 31.52 20.35 -3.87
N PRO A 270 31.57 20.85 -5.11
CA PRO A 270 32.06 20.08 -6.26
C PRO A 270 33.45 19.47 -6.06
N THR A 271 34.34 20.16 -5.32
CA THR A 271 35.70 19.67 -5.06
C THR A 271 35.76 18.59 -3.98
N GLY A 272 34.71 18.47 -3.15
CA GLY A 272 34.68 17.60 -1.98
C GLY A 272 35.56 18.09 -0.83
N ARG A 273 35.93 19.37 -0.79
CA ARG A 273 36.68 19.99 0.31
C ARG A 273 35.77 20.42 1.45
N PHE A 274 34.58 20.94 1.14
CA PHE A 274 33.65 21.51 2.09
C PHE A 274 32.35 20.71 2.14
N CYS A 275 31.79 20.61 3.34
CA CYS A 275 30.49 19.99 3.56
C CYS A 275 29.58 20.96 4.31
N LEU A 276 28.32 21.07 3.88
CA LEU A 276 27.26 21.73 4.63
C LEU A 276 26.34 20.68 5.25
N SER A 277 25.91 20.92 6.49
CA SER A 277 24.96 20.05 7.18
C SER A 277 23.85 20.85 7.87
N GLY A 278 22.61 20.40 7.69
CA GLY A 278 21.42 20.92 8.37
C GLY A 278 20.90 19.90 9.38
N SER A 279 20.55 20.35 10.58
CA SER A 279 20.20 19.46 11.69
C SER A 279 18.92 19.87 12.43
N SER A 280 18.33 18.89 13.11
CA SER A 280 17.27 19.07 14.08
C SER A 280 17.67 19.96 15.27
N ASP A 281 18.96 20.26 15.46
CA ASP A 281 19.43 21.22 16.45
C ASP A 281 19.24 22.70 16.04
N SER A 282 18.48 22.94 14.97
CA SER A 282 18.18 24.23 14.34
C SER A 282 19.40 24.95 13.73
N MET A 283 20.53 24.26 13.57
CA MET A 283 21.75 24.85 13.04
C MET A 283 22.10 24.31 11.65
N ILE A 284 22.73 25.19 10.87
CA ILE A 284 23.48 24.81 9.67
C ILE A 284 24.96 24.90 10.01
N ARG A 285 25.77 23.92 9.61
CA ARG A 285 27.23 23.93 9.83
C ARG A 285 27.99 23.77 8.53
N LEU A 286 29.07 24.53 8.39
CA LEU A 286 30.05 24.38 7.32
C LEU A 286 31.31 23.72 7.88
N TRP A 287 31.73 22.63 7.24
CA TRP A 287 32.88 21.82 7.60
C TRP A 287 33.94 21.92 6.53
N ASP A 288 35.20 22.07 6.93
CA ASP A 288 36.35 21.85 6.04
C ASP A 288 36.85 20.41 6.29
N LEU A 289 36.72 19.55 5.28
CA LEU A 289 37.09 18.13 5.35
C LEU A 289 38.61 17.95 5.40
N GLY A 290 39.39 18.87 4.82
CA GLY A 290 40.86 18.85 4.90
C GLY A 290 41.36 19.19 6.31
N GLN A 291 40.73 20.17 6.96
CA GLN A 291 41.03 20.55 8.36
C GLN A 291 40.30 19.68 9.39
N GLN A 292 39.36 18.84 8.97
CA GLN A 292 38.54 17.96 9.80
C GLN A 292 37.80 18.69 10.94
N ARG A 293 37.30 19.90 10.67
CA ARG A 293 36.61 20.72 11.68
C ARG A 293 35.46 21.52 11.12
N CYS A 294 34.55 21.90 12.02
CA CYS A 294 33.55 22.92 11.74
C CYS A 294 34.25 24.28 11.63
N ILE A 295 34.02 25.00 10.53
CA ILE A 295 34.55 26.36 10.33
C ILE A 295 33.52 27.43 10.67
N HIS A 296 32.25 27.21 10.31
CA HIS A 296 31.16 28.15 10.62
C HIS A 296 29.89 27.41 11.08
N SER A 297 29.08 28.11 11.86
CA SER A 297 27.75 27.67 12.28
C SER A 297 26.78 28.83 12.08
N TYR A 298 25.66 28.56 11.40
CA TYR A 298 24.64 29.54 11.03
C TYR A 298 23.35 29.23 11.80
N ALA A 299 23.03 30.09 12.76
CA ALA A 299 21.76 30.06 13.51
C ALA A 299 20.74 30.94 12.80
N VAL A 300 20.01 30.35 11.85
CA VAL A 300 19.03 31.07 11.01
C VAL A 300 17.60 30.60 11.31
N HIS A 301 17.43 29.30 11.55
CA HIS A 301 16.13 28.69 11.77
C HIS A 301 15.74 28.65 13.25
N THR A 302 14.43 28.73 13.53
CA THR A 302 13.88 28.63 14.89
C THR A 302 13.57 27.18 15.31
N ASP A 303 13.58 26.25 14.36
CA ASP A 303 13.35 24.82 14.55
C ASP A 303 14.27 24.04 13.58
N SER A 304 14.07 22.72 13.50
CA SER A 304 14.85 21.75 12.76
C SER A 304 15.03 22.11 11.28
N VAL A 305 16.27 22.05 10.78
CA VAL A 305 16.61 22.22 9.36
C VAL A 305 16.57 20.86 8.67
N TRP A 306 15.78 20.72 7.62
CA TRP A 306 15.52 19.43 6.96
C TRP A 306 16.00 19.38 5.51
N ALA A 307 16.10 20.52 4.84
CA ALA A 307 16.49 20.62 3.44
C ALA A 307 17.54 21.70 3.25
N LEU A 308 18.50 21.41 2.35
CA LEU A 308 19.51 22.37 1.90
C LEU A 308 19.61 22.30 0.37
N ALA A 309 19.85 23.44 -0.26
CA ALA A 309 20.33 23.52 -1.65
C ALA A 309 21.43 24.59 -1.72
N SER A 310 22.37 24.47 -2.65
CA SER A 310 23.44 25.46 -2.82
C SER A 310 23.46 26.01 -4.24
N THR A 311 23.97 27.23 -4.40
CA THR A 311 24.39 27.74 -5.70
C THR A 311 25.51 26.89 -6.28
N PRO A 312 25.68 26.80 -7.62
CA PRO A 312 26.76 26.01 -8.24
C PRO A 312 28.18 26.41 -7.77
N ALA A 313 28.40 27.69 -7.46
CA ALA A 313 29.67 28.19 -6.94
C ALA A 313 29.92 27.84 -5.45
N PHE A 314 28.96 27.19 -4.79
CA PHE A 314 28.99 26.87 -3.36
C PHE A 314 29.27 28.09 -2.45
N THR A 315 28.79 29.28 -2.85
CA THR A 315 28.96 30.53 -2.09
C THR A 315 27.73 30.87 -1.24
N HIS A 316 26.55 30.44 -1.68
CA HIS A 316 25.29 30.67 -0.96
C HIS A 316 24.54 29.35 -0.76
N VAL A 317 23.79 29.29 0.35
CA VAL A 317 22.96 28.14 0.72
C VAL A 317 21.51 28.58 0.92
N TYR A 318 20.59 27.81 0.36
CA TYR A 318 19.17 27.85 0.65
C TYR A 318 18.86 26.80 1.72
N SER A 319 18.05 27.16 2.70
CA SER A 319 17.72 26.27 3.81
C SER A 319 16.25 26.35 4.21
N GLY A 320 15.68 25.18 4.51
CA GLY A 320 14.28 25.05 4.91
C GLY A 320 14.06 23.89 5.87
N GLY A 321 12.99 23.94 6.64
CA GLY A 321 12.64 22.84 7.54
C GLY A 321 11.33 23.01 8.27
N ARG A 322 11.34 22.65 9.56
CA ARG A 322 10.15 22.56 10.41
C ARG A 322 9.48 23.90 10.70
N ASP A 323 10.26 24.98 10.71
CA ASP A 323 9.78 26.34 10.92
C ASP A 323 9.15 26.99 9.67
N GLN A 324 8.96 26.20 8.60
CA GLN A 324 8.21 26.58 7.39
C GLN A 324 8.83 27.76 6.61
N SER A 325 10.03 28.18 6.98
CA SER A 325 10.72 29.34 6.44
C SER A 325 11.79 28.91 5.46
N LEU A 326 11.90 29.61 4.34
CA LEU A 326 12.97 29.43 3.36
C LEU A 326 13.94 30.60 3.45
N TYR A 327 15.19 30.32 3.84
CA TYR A 327 16.24 31.32 3.93
C TYR A 327 17.28 31.16 2.83
N LEU A 328 17.91 32.27 2.45
CA LEU A 328 19.14 32.33 1.65
C LEU A 328 20.25 32.91 2.53
N THR A 329 21.39 32.23 2.60
CA THR A 329 22.54 32.64 3.41
C THR A 329 23.81 32.67 2.58
N ASP A 330 24.54 33.79 2.61
CA ASP A 330 25.90 33.91 2.09
C ASP A 330 26.87 33.25 3.09
N LEU A 331 27.64 32.26 2.62
CA LEU A 331 28.54 31.48 3.47
C LEU A 331 29.80 32.24 3.90
N SER A 332 30.15 33.32 3.21
CA SER A 332 31.33 34.12 3.46
C SER A 332 31.05 35.27 4.44
N THR A 333 30.01 36.06 4.17
CA THR A 333 29.60 37.20 5.01
C THR A 333 28.74 36.75 6.18
N ARG A 334 28.09 35.59 6.05
CA ARG A 334 27.08 35.05 6.97
C ARG A 334 25.80 35.87 7.00
N ASP A 335 25.58 36.74 6.02
CA ASP A 335 24.32 37.43 5.89
C ASP A 335 23.24 36.45 5.42
N SER A 336 22.11 36.47 6.11
CA SER A 336 20.94 35.63 5.85
C SER A 336 19.73 36.49 5.57
N LEU A 337 18.83 35.97 4.75
CA LEU A 337 17.61 36.66 4.37
C LEU A 337 16.45 35.67 4.22
N LEU A 338 15.25 36.08 4.65
CA LEU A 338 14.02 35.30 4.52
C LEU A 338 13.40 35.49 3.12
N LEU A 339 13.41 34.43 2.31
CA LEU A 339 12.80 34.46 0.97
C LEU A 339 11.28 34.37 1.05
N CYS A 340 10.76 33.38 1.77
CA CYS A 340 9.33 33.19 1.97
C CYS A 340 9.03 32.36 3.23
N THR A 341 7.77 32.44 3.69
CA THR A 341 7.21 31.60 4.75
C THR A 341 6.01 30.85 4.19
N ARG A 342 5.86 29.59 4.58
CA ARG A 342 4.84 28.66 4.07
C ARG A 342 3.91 28.19 5.18
N GLU A 343 2.85 27.48 4.80
CA GLU A 343 1.92 26.84 5.75
C GLU A 343 2.40 25.45 6.20
N ASN A 344 3.27 24.82 5.40
CA ASN A 344 3.70 23.44 5.58
C ASN A 344 5.23 23.34 5.70
N PRO A 345 5.75 22.51 6.63
CA PRO A 345 7.18 22.25 6.76
C PRO A 345 7.84 21.82 5.45
N ILE A 346 9.04 22.35 5.20
CA ILE A 346 9.82 22.09 3.99
C ILE A 346 10.57 20.77 4.13
N LEU A 347 10.42 19.88 3.16
CA LEU A 347 11.05 18.55 3.15
C LEU A 347 12.24 18.46 2.19
N GLN A 348 12.17 19.11 1.03
CA GLN A 348 13.27 19.11 0.06
C GLN A 348 13.28 20.39 -0.78
N LEU A 349 14.48 20.77 -1.24
CA LEU A 349 14.74 21.91 -2.11
C LEU A 349 15.48 21.47 -3.37
N ALA A 350 15.12 22.03 -4.53
CA ALA A 350 15.85 21.81 -5.78
C ALA A 350 16.01 23.13 -6.54
N LEU A 351 17.26 23.61 -6.67
CA LEU A 351 17.57 24.83 -7.38
C LEU A 351 17.53 24.60 -8.90
N GLN A 352 16.79 25.44 -9.62
CA GLN A 352 16.70 25.46 -11.08
C GLN A 352 16.93 26.89 -11.56
N ASP A 353 18.16 27.18 -11.99
CA ASP A 353 18.55 28.50 -12.50
C ASP A 353 18.27 29.61 -11.47
N ASP A 354 17.42 30.58 -11.81
CA ASP A 354 17.01 31.66 -10.90
C ASP A 354 15.75 31.34 -10.08
N SER A 355 15.31 30.09 -10.06
CA SER A 355 14.17 29.61 -9.28
C SER A 355 14.54 28.43 -8.39
N ILE A 356 13.75 28.20 -7.35
CA ILE A 356 13.89 27.05 -6.46
C ILE A 356 12.55 26.34 -6.30
N TRP A 357 12.56 25.04 -6.50
CA TRP A 357 11.43 24.16 -6.21
C TRP A 357 11.46 23.75 -4.75
N VAL A 358 10.28 23.76 -4.12
CA VAL A 358 10.11 23.50 -2.71
C VAL A 358 9.04 22.41 -2.53
N ALA A 359 9.46 21.28 -1.95
CA ALA A 359 8.58 20.21 -1.52
C ALA A 359 8.28 20.33 -0.02
N SER A 360 7.09 19.89 0.40
CA SER A 360 6.61 19.99 1.79
C SER A 360 5.81 18.77 2.21
N THR A 361 5.35 18.80 3.47
CA THR A 361 4.34 17.84 3.96
C THR A 361 3.00 17.91 3.25
N ASP A 362 2.72 18.98 2.50
CA ASP A 362 1.60 19.06 1.56
C ASP A 362 1.88 18.34 0.24
N SER A 363 0.82 17.93 -0.45
CA SER A 363 0.90 17.23 -1.74
C SER A 363 1.18 18.14 -2.94
N SER A 364 1.24 19.46 -2.74
CA SER A 364 1.63 20.43 -3.79
C SER A 364 3.13 20.71 -3.80
N ILE A 365 3.66 21.04 -4.99
CA ILE A 365 5.04 21.52 -5.18
C ILE A 365 4.98 22.99 -5.60
N GLU A 366 5.80 23.83 -4.99
CA GLU A 366 5.86 25.26 -5.28
C GLU A 366 7.22 25.63 -5.90
N LYS A 367 7.20 26.50 -6.89
CA LYS A 367 8.38 27.16 -7.46
C LYS A 367 8.45 28.59 -6.95
N TRP A 368 9.60 28.99 -6.43
CA TRP A 368 9.83 30.33 -5.90
C TRP A 368 10.99 31.01 -6.64
N PRO A 369 10.95 32.33 -6.83
CA PRO A 369 12.13 33.06 -7.30
C PRO A 369 13.28 32.96 -6.29
N ALA A 370 14.49 32.73 -6.77
CA ALA A 370 15.67 32.47 -5.96
C ALA A 370 16.89 33.31 -6.35
N GLU A 371 16.99 33.78 -7.61
CA GLU A 371 18.19 34.45 -8.16
C GLU A 371 19.46 33.58 -8.00
N GLY A 372 19.35 32.27 -8.23
CA GLY A 372 20.43 31.30 -8.04
C GLY A 372 21.72 31.60 -8.82
N GLN A 373 21.65 32.29 -9.96
CA GLN A 373 22.84 32.69 -10.72
C GLN A 373 23.46 33.99 -10.18
N SER A 374 22.68 34.86 -9.55
CA SER A 374 23.11 36.18 -9.07
C SER A 374 22.51 36.53 -7.71
N PRO A 375 22.78 35.73 -6.66
CA PRO A 375 22.11 35.83 -5.37
C PRO A 375 22.27 37.19 -4.69
N HIS A 376 23.36 37.91 -4.96
CA HIS A 376 23.61 39.27 -4.46
C HIS A 376 22.48 40.27 -4.79
N LYS A 377 21.75 40.08 -5.90
CA LYS A 377 20.60 40.92 -6.27
C LYS A 377 19.47 40.85 -5.23
N VAL A 378 19.31 39.70 -4.58
CA VAL A 378 18.29 39.52 -3.53
C VAL A 378 18.68 40.31 -2.28
N PHE A 379 19.95 40.29 -1.89
CA PHE A 379 20.44 41.01 -0.71
C PHE A 379 20.34 42.53 -0.87
N GLN A 380 20.42 43.05 -2.11
CA GLN A 380 20.19 44.48 -2.39
C GLN A 380 18.75 44.93 -2.11
N LYS A 381 17.78 44.02 -2.02
CA LYS A 381 16.38 44.35 -1.66
C LYS A 381 16.21 44.70 -0.17
N GLY A 382 17.26 44.53 0.64
CA GLY A 382 17.28 44.84 2.07
C GLY A 382 16.63 43.77 2.95
N GLY A 383 16.74 43.91 4.27
CA GLY A 383 16.17 42.96 5.24
C GLY A 383 17.04 41.74 5.54
N SER A 384 18.33 41.77 5.16
CA SER A 384 19.30 40.76 5.59
C SER A 384 19.70 40.97 7.05
N PHE A 385 20.11 39.89 7.70
CA PHE A 385 20.63 39.90 9.06
C PHE A 385 21.82 38.94 9.17
N LEU A 386 22.74 39.21 10.08
CA LEU A 386 23.90 38.35 10.29
C LEU A 386 23.49 37.06 11.01
N ALA A 387 23.75 35.90 10.41
CA ALA A 387 23.49 34.60 11.00
C ALA A 387 24.33 34.41 12.28
N GLY A 388 23.65 34.16 13.41
CA GLY A 388 24.29 34.00 14.72
C GLY A 388 25.19 32.77 14.82
N ASN A 389 26.12 32.78 15.80
CA ASN A 389 27.00 31.65 16.15
C ASN A 389 26.38 30.65 17.15
N LEU A 390 25.31 31.05 17.84
CA LEU A 390 24.65 30.30 18.91
C LEU A 390 23.21 30.00 18.51
N SER A 391 22.66 28.84 18.91
CA SER A 391 21.29 28.44 18.53
C SER A 391 20.24 29.49 18.90
N PHE A 392 19.21 29.61 18.07
CA PHE A 392 18.08 30.53 18.26
C PHE A 392 17.42 30.39 19.65
N SER A 393 17.45 29.17 20.20
CA SER A 393 16.96 28.84 21.56
C SER A 393 17.81 29.41 22.70
N ARG A 394 19.05 29.84 22.47
CA ARG A 394 19.90 30.56 23.46
C ARG A 394 19.97 32.08 23.23
N ALA A 395 19.53 32.58 22.08
CA ALA A 395 19.71 33.98 21.68
C ALA A 395 18.50 34.91 21.94
N ARG A 396 17.36 34.39 22.43
CA ARG A 396 16.15 35.21 22.73
C ARG A 396 16.32 36.30 23.81
N VAL A 397 17.52 36.51 24.34
CA VAL A 397 17.79 37.60 25.31
C VAL A 397 18.39 38.84 24.65
N SER A 398 18.81 38.81 23.37
CA SER A 398 19.46 39.99 22.79
C SER A 398 19.37 40.06 21.26
N LEU A 399 18.23 40.51 20.73
CA LEU A 399 18.18 41.56 19.70
C LEU A 399 16.70 41.98 19.50
N GLU A 400 16.49 43.28 19.41
CA GLU A 400 15.20 43.94 19.27
C GLU A 400 14.40 43.43 18.05
N GLY A 401 13.22 42.85 18.30
CA GLY A 401 11.97 43.49 17.87
C GLY A 401 11.42 43.33 16.45
N SER A 402 12.08 42.69 15.47
CA SER A 402 11.43 42.45 14.18
C SER A 402 11.75 41.09 13.58
N THR A 403 10.73 40.24 13.44
CA THR A 403 10.76 39.07 12.55
C THR A 403 11.10 39.53 11.14
N PRO A 404 12.11 38.93 10.46
CA PRO A 404 12.45 39.31 9.10
C PRO A 404 11.22 39.16 8.21
N ALA A 405 10.96 40.16 7.35
CA ALA A 405 9.83 40.11 6.43
C ALA A 405 10.21 39.28 5.19
N PRO A 406 9.32 38.40 4.71
CA PRO A 406 9.60 37.61 3.51
C PRO A 406 9.66 38.50 2.27
N ILE A 407 10.67 38.30 1.42
CA ILE A 407 10.78 39.00 0.14
C ILE A 407 9.63 38.64 -0.80
N TYR A 408 9.31 37.35 -0.88
CA TYR A 408 8.28 36.84 -1.77
C TYR A 408 7.06 36.39 -0.97
N LYS A 409 5.88 36.85 -1.39
CA LYS A 409 4.59 36.51 -0.76
C LYS A 409 3.86 35.36 -1.45
N ARG A 410 4.19 35.07 -2.71
CA ARG A 410 3.55 34.04 -3.52
C ARG A 410 4.57 33.32 -4.41
N PRO A 411 4.38 32.02 -4.66
CA PRO A 411 5.20 31.28 -5.60
C PRO A 411 5.00 31.79 -7.03
N SER A 412 5.99 31.54 -7.89
CA SER A 412 5.87 31.79 -9.33
C SER A 412 5.03 30.72 -10.04
N LEU A 413 5.10 29.47 -9.59
CA LEU A 413 4.33 28.34 -10.12
C LEU A 413 3.95 27.37 -8.99
N VAL A 414 2.78 26.73 -9.10
CA VAL A 414 2.32 25.69 -8.18
C VAL A 414 1.84 24.47 -8.95
N ILE A 415 2.50 23.32 -8.73
CA ILE A 415 1.99 22.01 -9.12
C ILE A 415 1.03 21.56 -8.03
N ARG A 416 -0.26 21.49 -8.35
CA ARG A 416 -1.32 21.19 -7.37
C ARG A 416 -1.35 19.70 -7.04
N GLY A 417 -1.34 19.40 -5.75
CA GLY A 417 -1.68 18.07 -5.25
C GLY A 417 -3.17 17.90 -4.99
N THR A 418 -3.53 16.68 -4.61
CA THR A 418 -4.83 16.28 -4.08
C THR A 418 -4.77 16.28 -2.55
N PRO A 419 -5.81 16.76 -1.85
CA PRO A 419 -5.91 16.66 -0.39
C PRO A 419 -5.82 15.20 0.09
N ALA A 420 -4.88 14.94 1.00
CA ALA A 420 -4.70 13.62 1.60
C ALA A 420 -5.86 13.27 2.56
N ILE A 421 -6.29 12.01 2.59
CA ILE A 421 -7.22 11.49 3.61
C ILE A 421 -6.50 11.36 4.95
N VAL A 422 -7.02 11.99 5.99
CA VAL A 422 -6.42 12.04 7.33
C VAL A 422 -7.22 11.32 8.41
N ALA A 423 -8.52 11.09 8.17
CA ALA A 423 -9.36 10.29 9.06
C ALA A 423 -10.33 9.42 8.27
N HIS A 424 -10.71 8.29 8.86
CA HIS A 424 -11.67 7.36 8.28
C HIS A 424 -12.49 6.66 9.36
N GLU A 425 -13.69 6.21 9.01
CA GLU A 425 -14.57 5.39 9.85
C GLU A 425 -15.19 4.29 8.99
N ILE A 426 -15.08 3.03 9.42
CA ILE A 426 -15.74 1.90 8.78
C ILE A 426 -17.17 1.82 9.32
N LEU A 427 -18.17 1.97 8.45
CA LEU A 427 -19.58 1.90 8.85
C LEU A 427 -20.01 0.46 9.19
N ASN A 428 -21.11 0.33 9.93
CA ASN A 428 -21.61 -0.95 10.46
C ASN A 428 -21.99 -1.98 9.39
N ASN A 429 -22.39 -1.53 8.21
CA ASN A 429 -22.64 -2.39 7.05
C ASN A 429 -21.36 -3.06 6.50
N ARG A 430 -20.18 -2.68 7.01
CA ARG A 430 -18.87 -3.22 6.56
C ARG A 430 -18.72 -3.19 5.05
N ARG A 431 -19.25 -2.15 4.40
CA ARG A 431 -19.14 -1.93 2.95
C ARG A 431 -18.82 -0.48 2.64
N HIS A 432 -19.28 0.43 3.51
CA HIS A 432 -19.07 1.84 3.33
C HIS A 432 -18.03 2.39 4.32
N ILE A 433 -17.25 3.37 3.87
CA ILE A 433 -16.28 4.10 4.70
C ILE A 433 -16.56 5.60 4.58
N LEU A 434 -16.64 6.27 5.72
CA LEU A 434 -16.65 7.73 5.79
C LEU A 434 -15.21 8.23 5.93
N THR A 435 -14.79 9.20 5.12
CA THR A 435 -13.43 9.76 5.15
C THR A 435 -13.44 11.26 5.34
N LYS A 436 -12.38 11.80 5.96
CA LYS A 436 -12.10 13.24 6.03
C LYS A 436 -10.70 13.54 5.50
N ASP A 437 -10.59 14.54 4.62
CA ASP A 437 -9.31 14.96 4.04
C ASP A 437 -8.65 16.16 4.78
N THR A 438 -7.46 16.54 4.33
CA THR A 438 -6.68 17.70 4.82
C THR A 438 -7.35 19.05 4.59
N ASN A 439 -8.34 19.14 3.69
CA ASN A 439 -9.16 20.33 3.44
C ASN A 439 -10.47 20.33 4.26
N ASP A 440 -10.62 19.37 5.18
CA ASP A 440 -11.80 19.09 5.98
C ASP A 440 -13.04 18.61 5.18
N SER A 441 -12.87 18.16 3.93
CA SER A 441 -13.96 17.58 3.15
C SER A 441 -14.29 16.16 3.61
N VAL A 442 -15.58 15.86 3.77
CA VAL A 442 -16.08 14.55 4.21
C VAL A 442 -16.74 13.82 3.05
N LYS A 443 -16.33 12.57 2.80
CA LYS A 443 -16.83 11.75 1.67
C LYS A 443 -17.24 10.35 2.13
N LEU A 444 -18.26 9.78 1.49
CA LEU A 444 -18.73 8.41 1.69
C LEU A 444 -18.29 7.53 0.53
N TRP A 445 -17.64 6.41 0.84
CA TRP A 445 -17.09 5.47 -0.13
C TRP A 445 -17.81 4.14 -0.13
N ASP A 446 -17.94 3.51 -1.29
CA ASP A 446 -18.24 2.09 -1.45
C ASP A 446 -16.95 1.32 -1.78
N ILE A 447 -16.45 0.51 -0.84
CA ILE A 447 -15.17 -0.18 -1.05
C ILE A 447 -15.26 -1.37 -2.00
N THR A 448 -16.45 -1.96 -2.19
CA THR A 448 -16.58 -3.12 -3.09
C THR A 448 -16.56 -2.70 -4.55
N ARG A 449 -16.89 -1.43 -4.83
CA ARG A 449 -16.81 -0.79 -6.16
C ARG A 449 -15.60 0.13 -6.33
N GLY A 450 -15.03 0.59 -5.20
CA GLY A 450 -13.91 1.51 -5.19
C GLY A 450 -14.26 2.94 -5.60
N VAL A 451 -15.46 3.42 -5.27
CA VAL A 451 -15.96 4.75 -5.70
C VAL A 451 -16.46 5.58 -4.52
N VAL A 452 -16.38 6.90 -4.64
CA VAL A 452 -17.13 7.81 -3.78
C VAL A 452 -18.60 7.82 -4.20
N ILE A 453 -19.48 7.52 -3.24
CA ILE A 453 -20.93 7.57 -3.43
C ILE A 453 -21.44 9.00 -3.25
N GLU A 454 -20.90 9.71 -2.26
CA GLU A 454 -21.36 11.05 -1.89
C GLU A 454 -20.22 11.89 -1.33
N ASP A 455 -20.13 13.15 -1.78
CA ASP A 455 -19.22 14.16 -1.23
C ASP A 455 -20.04 15.19 -0.45
N TYR A 456 -19.88 15.18 0.88
CA TYR A 456 -20.61 16.08 1.77
C TYR A 456 -19.91 17.43 1.92
N GLY A 457 -18.72 17.62 1.36
CA GLY A 457 -17.93 18.83 1.56
C GLY A 457 -17.51 19.02 3.02
N LYS A 458 -17.35 20.29 3.43
CA LYS A 458 -16.87 20.65 4.77
C LYS A 458 -17.98 20.55 5.83
N VAL A 459 -18.25 19.32 6.28
CA VAL A 459 -19.20 19.02 7.35
C VAL A 459 -18.53 18.40 8.57
N SER A 460 -19.24 18.34 9.70
CA SER A 460 -18.73 17.67 10.90
C SER A 460 -18.66 16.16 10.70
N PHE A 461 -17.45 15.61 10.78
CA PHE A 461 -17.18 14.19 10.60
C PHE A 461 -17.96 13.31 11.59
N ASP A 462 -17.92 13.65 12.88
CA ASP A 462 -18.58 12.86 13.93
C ASP A 462 -20.11 12.90 13.80
N ARG A 463 -20.69 14.08 13.50
CA ARG A 463 -22.14 14.17 13.25
C ARG A 463 -22.55 13.32 12.07
N LYS A 464 -21.77 13.35 10.99
CA LYS A 464 -22.10 12.59 9.79
C LYS A 464 -21.97 11.09 10.00
N LYS A 465 -20.99 10.67 10.81
CA LYS A 465 -20.86 9.29 11.28
C LYS A 465 -22.12 8.83 12.04
N ASP A 466 -22.63 9.66 12.95
CA ASP A 466 -23.84 9.33 13.72
C ASP A 466 -25.11 9.29 12.84
N GLU A 467 -25.24 10.22 11.88
CA GLU A 467 -26.34 10.25 10.91
C GLU A 467 -26.39 8.99 10.01
N LEU A 468 -25.22 8.47 9.64
CA LEU A 468 -25.08 7.29 8.76
C LEU A 468 -25.08 5.97 9.55
N PHE A 469 -25.35 5.99 10.85
CA PHE A 469 -25.40 4.79 11.66
C PHE A 469 -26.57 3.89 11.24
N GLU A 470 -26.25 2.67 10.84
CA GLU A 470 -27.22 1.60 10.57
C GLU A 470 -27.14 0.54 11.67
N MET A 471 -28.29 0.10 12.18
CA MET A 471 -28.34 -0.97 13.18
C MET A 471 -28.19 -2.35 12.52
N VAL A 472 -26.99 -2.62 12.01
CA VAL A 472 -26.62 -3.86 11.31
C VAL A 472 -25.32 -4.41 11.91
N SER A 473 -25.19 -5.74 11.98
CA SER A 473 -23.98 -6.40 12.47
C SER A 473 -23.42 -7.36 11.41
N ILE A 474 -22.48 -6.87 10.60
CA ILE A 474 -21.71 -7.70 9.65
C ILE A 474 -20.31 -7.97 10.22
N PRO A 475 -19.77 -9.21 10.12
CA PRO A 475 -18.42 -9.53 10.55
C PRO A 475 -17.36 -8.64 9.88
N ALA A 476 -16.30 -8.31 10.62
CA ALA A 476 -15.15 -7.60 10.06
C ALA A 476 -14.45 -8.46 9.00
N TRP A 477 -14.30 -7.95 7.79
CA TRP A 477 -13.66 -8.69 6.69
C TRP A 477 -12.51 -7.94 6.01
N PHE A 478 -12.25 -6.70 6.44
CA PHE A 478 -11.11 -5.90 6.00
C PHE A 478 -10.66 -4.99 7.12
N THR A 479 -9.44 -4.46 6.98
CA THR A 479 -8.93 -3.33 7.78
C THR A 479 -8.50 -2.20 6.85
N VAL A 480 -8.34 -1.00 7.39
CA VAL A 480 -8.10 0.22 6.59
C VAL A 480 -6.95 1.02 7.19
N ASP A 481 -6.12 1.61 6.33
CA ASP A 481 -5.23 2.72 6.69
C ASP A 481 -5.29 3.84 5.64
N THR A 482 -4.76 5.00 5.99
CA THR A 482 -4.66 6.17 5.09
C THR A 482 -3.22 6.67 4.97
N LYS A 483 -2.24 5.78 5.19
CA LYS A 483 -0.80 6.14 5.27
C LYS A 483 -0.28 6.76 3.97
N LEU A 484 -0.83 6.34 2.83
CA LEU A 484 -0.45 6.80 1.50
C LEU A 484 -1.31 7.99 1.01
N GLY A 485 -2.11 8.61 1.88
CA GLY A 485 -3.00 9.72 1.52
C GLY A 485 -4.29 9.31 0.81
N GLY A 486 -4.39 8.07 0.32
CA GLY A 486 -5.62 7.42 -0.14
C GLY A 486 -6.16 6.39 0.86
N LEU A 487 -7.18 5.62 0.46
CA LEU A 487 -7.70 4.50 1.27
C LEU A 487 -6.99 3.19 0.92
N SER A 488 -6.23 2.65 1.87
CA SER A 488 -5.63 1.31 1.78
C SER A 488 -6.56 0.28 2.40
N ILE A 489 -7.15 -0.62 1.61
CA ILE A 489 -8.03 -1.68 2.10
C ILE A 489 -7.26 -3.00 2.16
N HIS A 490 -7.13 -3.58 3.36
CA HIS A 490 -6.38 -4.81 3.59
C HIS A 490 -7.28 -6.02 3.76
N LEU A 491 -6.97 -7.08 3.03
CA LEU A 491 -7.62 -8.39 3.09
C LEU A 491 -6.65 -9.42 3.67
N ASP A 492 -7.01 -9.96 4.84
CA ASP A 492 -6.26 -11.03 5.52
C ASP A 492 -7.13 -12.29 5.63
N THR A 493 -6.60 -13.42 5.13
CA THR A 493 -7.22 -14.74 5.25
C THR A 493 -6.99 -15.34 6.66
N PRO A 494 -7.94 -16.13 7.20
CA PRO A 494 -9.26 -16.46 6.64
C PRO A 494 -10.33 -15.39 6.92
N GLN A 495 -10.02 -14.37 7.72
CA GLN A 495 -11.00 -13.41 8.26
C GLN A 495 -11.74 -12.62 7.16
N CYS A 496 -11.09 -12.33 6.03
CA CYS A 496 -11.71 -11.63 4.92
C CYS A 496 -12.91 -12.36 4.32
N PHE A 497 -13.00 -13.67 4.47
CA PHE A 497 -14.14 -14.45 3.96
C PHE A 497 -15.29 -14.59 4.96
N SER A 498 -15.28 -13.85 6.07
CA SER A 498 -16.29 -13.96 7.13
C SER A 498 -17.60 -13.21 6.85
N ALA A 499 -17.59 -12.20 5.98
CA ALA A 499 -18.78 -11.38 5.69
C ALA A 499 -19.58 -11.93 4.50
N GLU A 500 -20.88 -12.07 4.72
CA GLU A 500 -21.87 -12.42 3.70
C GLU A 500 -23.01 -11.42 3.74
N MET A 501 -23.58 -11.15 2.57
CA MET A 501 -24.81 -10.38 2.40
C MET A 501 -25.74 -11.12 1.45
N TYR A 502 -27.03 -10.88 1.55
CA TYR A 502 -27.99 -11.41 0.59
C TYR A 502 -27.89 -10.64 -0.73
N SER A 503 -28.12 -11.33 -1.86
CA SER A 503 -28.09 -10.73 -3.20
C SER A 503 -29.00 -9.50 -3.30
N VAL A 504 -30.18 -9.53 -2.65
CA VAL A 504 -31.13 -8.41 -2.61
C VAL A 504 -30.54 -7.16 -1.94
N ASP A 505 -29.75 -7.31 -0.88
CA ASP A 505 -29.12 -6.19 -0.17
C ASP A 505 -27.98 -5.55 -0.98
N LEU A 506 -27.43 -6.31 -1.93
CA LEU A 506 -26.41 -5.85 -2.86
C LEU A 506 -27.02 -5.34 -4.17
N SER A 507 -28.35 -5.40 -4.34
CA SER A 507 -29.03 -5.08 -5.60
C SER A 507 -28.58 -5.96 -6.78
N ILE A 508 -28.31 -7.25 -6.54
CA ILE A 508 -27.96 -8.23 -7.57
C ILE A 508 -29.23 -8.96 -8.03
N SER A 509 -29.73 -8.61 -9.21
CA SER A 509 -30.98 -9.17 -9.76
C SER A 509 -30.82 -10.53 -10.44
N GLU A 510 -29.59 -10.93 -10.79
CA GLU A 510 -29.31 -12.19 -11.51
C GLU A 510 -29.45 -13.44 -10.62
N LYS A 511 -29.53 -13.25 -9.30
CA LYS A 511 -29.56 -14.32 -8.31
C LYS A 511 -30.86 -14.29 -7.50
N PRO A 512 -31.31 -15.44 -6.95
CA PRO A 512 -32.42 -15.47 -6.00
C PRO A 512 -32.15 -14.52 -4.83
N GLU A 513 -33.18 -13.85 -4.31
CA GLU A 513 -33.06 -12.83 -3.24
C GLU A 513 -32.35 -13.34 -1.98
N ASP A 514 -32.53 -14.62 -1.66
CA ASP A 514 -31.92 -15.29 -0.50
C ASP A 514 -30.52 -15.87 -0.77
N ASP A 515 -29.95 -15.69 -1.97
CA ASP A 515 -28.61 -16.19 -2.27
C ASP A 515 -27.55 -15.41 -1.47
N LYS A 516 -26.57 -16.14 -0.93
CA LYS A 516 -25.54 -15.56 -0.07
C LYS A 516 -24.32 -15.21 -0.90
N VAL A 517 -23.95 -13.94 -0.84
CA VAL A 517 -22.80 -13.39 -1.55
C VAL A 517 -21.69 -13.10 -0.55
N ASN A 518 -20.50 -13.66 -0.79
CA ASN A 518 -19.33 -13.39 0.02
C ASN A 518 -18.64 -12.11 -0.48
N LEU A 519 -18.57 -11.07 0.37
CA LEU A 519 -18.10 -9.74 -0.04
C LEU A 519 -16.66 -9.77 -0.54
N ALA A 520 -15.74 -10.44 0.19
CA ALA A 520 -14.35 -10.50 -0.21
C ALA A 520 -14.13 -11.26 -1.52
N ARG A 521 -14.82 -12.39 -1.72
CA ARG A 521 -14.67 -13.18 -2.95
C ARG A 521 -15.08 -12.38 -4.18
N GLU A 522 -16.26 -11.76 -4.16
CA GLU A 522 -16.72 -10.99 -5.31
C GLU A 522 -15.88 -9.71 -5.52
N THR A 523 -15.41 -9.08 -4.44
CA THR A 523 -14.45 -7.96 -4.53
C THR A 523 -13.13 -8.39 -5.21
N LEU A 524 -12.59 -9.56 -4.86
CA LEU A 524 -11.37 -10.10 -5.49
C LEU A 524 -11.60 -10.41 -6.97
N LYS A 525 -12.76 -10.97 -7.34
CA LYS A 525 -13.12 -11.18 -8.75
C LYS A 525 -13.15 -9.84 -9.50
N GLY A 526 -13.79 -8.82 -8.94
CA GLY A 526 -13.83 -7.46 -9.48
C GLY A 526 -12.42 -6.89 -9.72
N LEU A 527 -11.58 -6.90 -8.69
CA LEU A 527 -10.19 -6.42 -8.77
C LEU A 527 -9.34 -7.16 -9.82
N LEU A 528 -9.50 -8.48 -9.93
CA LEU A 528 -8.70 -9.32 -10.83
C LEU A 528 -9.33 -9.56 -12.21
N THR A 529 -10.45 -8.90 -12.52
CA THR A 529 -11.20 -9.12 -13.77
C THR A 529 -10.35 -8.88 -15.02
N HIS A 530 -9.55 -7.81 -15.03
CA HIS A 530 -8.72 -7.47 -16.17
C HIS A 530 -7.58 -8.49 -16.37
N TRP A 531 -6.95 -8.90 -15.27
CA TRP A 531 -5.94 -9.97 -15.26
C TRP A 531 -6.53 -11.30 -15.76
N LEU A 532 -7.72 -11.70 -15.28
CA LEU A 532 -8.46 -12.89 -15.72
C LEU A 532 -8.73 -12.87 -17.23
N LYS A 533 -9.22 -11.73 -17.77
CA LYS A 533 -9.49 -11.55 -19.20
C LYS A 533 -8.23 -11.76 -20.04
N LYS A 534 -7.12 -11.09 -19.71
CA LYS A 534 -5.86 -11.22 -20.46
C LYS A 534 -5.21 -12.59 -20.29
N ARG A 535 -5.27 -13.18 -19.09
CA ARG A 535 -4.78 -14.55 -18.83
C ARG A 535 -5.52 -15.56 -19.74
N ARG A 536 -6.85 -15.48 -19.81
CA ARG A 536 -7.66 -16.34 -20.68
C ARG A 536 -7.35 -16.13 -22.16
N GLN A 537 -7.17 -14.89 -22.61
CA GLN A 537 -6.79 -14.61 -24.00
C GLN A 537 -5.51 -15.36 -24.37
N ARG A 538 -4.50 -15.36 -23.49
CA ARG A 538 -3.22 -16.05 -23.74
C ARG A 538 -3.36 -17.58 -23.81
N PHE A 539 -4.01 -18.19 -22.81
CA PHE A 539 -4.21 -19.64 -22.80
C PHE A 539 -5.21 -20.11 -23.88
N GLY A 540 -6.21 -19.29 -24.21
CA GLY A 540 -7.16 -19.54 -25.29
C GLY A 540 -6.53 -19.44 -26.68
N SER A 541 -5.57 -18.53 -26.89
CA SER A 541 -4.78 -18.48 -28.13
C SER A 541 -3.80 -19.65 -28.29
N GLN A 542 -3.31 -20.25 -27.20
CA GLN A 542 -2.48 -21.47 -27.26
C GLN A 542 -3.28 -22.73 -27.61
N ALA A 543 -4.60 -22.75 -27.34
CA ALA A 543 -5.46 -23.90 -27.67
C ALA A 543 -5.85 -23.97 -29.16
N LEU A 544 -5.63 -22.89 -29.94
CA LEU A 544 -6.04 -22.81 -31.35
C LEU A 544 -4.88 -22.98 -32.34
N SER A 545 -3.62 -23.14 -31.87
CA SER A 545 -2.44 -23.20 -32.76
C SER A 545 -1.83 -24.59 -32.97
N ASN A 546 -2.31 -25.64 -32.30
CA ASN A 546 -1.77 -27.00 -32.49
C ASN A 546 -2.81 -27.92 -33.14
N GLY A 547 -3.07 -27.67 -34.42
CA GLY A 547 -3.60 -28.70 -35.30
C GLY A 547 -2.46 -29.59 -35.78
N GLU A 548 -2.07 -30.59 -35.01
CA GLU A 548 -1.30 -31.72 -35.54
C GLU A 548 -1.60 -33.02 -34.78
N THR A 549 -1.74 -34.06 -35.58
CA THR A 549 -2.34 -35.36 -35.32
C THR A 549 -1.56 -36.27 -34.36
N VAL A 550 -2.34 -37.13 -33.70
CA VAL A 550 -2.00 -38.22 -32.76
C VAL A 550 -0.78 -39.07 -33.15
N SER A 551 0.06 -39.39 -32.17
CA SER A 551 0.75 -40.70 -32.04
C SER A 551 1.28 -40.87 -30.61
N GLY A 552 0.81 -41.91 -29.91
CA GLY A 552 1.01 -42.09 -28.47
C GLY A 552 2.32 -42.73 -28.02
N LYS A 553 2.55 -42.66 -26.71
CA LYS A 553 3.05 -43.76 -25.86
C LYS A 553 2.96 -43.36 -24.38
N GLU A 554 2.46 -44.30 -23.59
CA GLU A 554 2.20 -44.24 -22.15
C GLU A 554 3.48 -44.20 -21.31
N SER A 555 3.43 -43.57 -20.12
CA SER A 555 3.85 -44.22 -18.86
C SER A 555 3.53 -43.37 -17.60
N SER A 556 2.53 -43.87 -16.86
CA SER A 556 2.37 -43.93 -15.40
C SER A 556 2.67 -42.73 -14.49
N ALA A 557 1.60 -42.15 -13.93
CA ALA A 557 1.59 -41.65 -12.54
C ALA A 557 0.37 -42.23 -11.80
N LYS A 558 0.64 -42.81 -10.63
CA LYS A 558 -0.27 -43.64 -9.83
C LYS A 558 -1.42 -42.83 -9.22
N SER A 559 -2.62 -43.42 -9.25
CA SER A 559 -3.80 -42.97 -8.52
C SER A 559 -3.78 -43.38 -7.05
N LEU A 560 -4.33 -42.55 -6.17
CA LEU A 560 -5.17 -43.02 -5.06
C LEU A 560 -6.48 -42.20 -4.98
N ALA A 561 -7.55 -42.90 -5.30
CA ALA A 561 -9.00 -42.65 -5.17
C ALA A 561 -9.44 -42.33 -3.72
N HIS A 562 -10.65 -41.87 -3.35
CA HIS A 562 -11.90 -41.44 -3.99
C HIS A 562 -12.75 -40.80 -2.85
N SER A 563 -13.55 -39.76 -3.11
CA SER A 563 -14.94 -39.71 -2.61
C SER A 563 -15.78 -38.78 -3.50
N LYS A 564 -17.03 -39.21 -3.70
CA LYS A 564 -17.93 -38.96 -4.84
C LYS A 564 -18.22 -37.49 -5.13
N ALA A 565 -17.99 -37.10 -6.39
CA ALA A 565 -18.61 -35.95 -7.03
C ALA A 565 -19.90 -36.41 -7.72
N ASP A 566 -21.01 -35.76 -7.39
CA ASP A 566 -22.22 -35.80 -8.22
C ASP A 566 -22.03 -34.90 -9.44
N ALA A 567 -22.68 -35.34 -10.51
CA ALA A 567 -22.41 -35.01 -11.90
C ALA A 567 -23.03 -33.68 -12.39
N ASP A 568 -22.35 -33.20 -13.43
CA ASP A 568 -22.83 -32.43 -14.58
C ASP A 568 -23.35 -30.99 -14.43
N GLY A 569 -22.69 -30.11 -15.21
CA GLY A 569 -23.36 -29.00 -15.88
C GLY A 569 -23.04 -27.59 -15.40
N ASN A 570 -21.76 -27.16 -15.39
CA ASN A 570 -21.40 -25.76 -15.66
C ASN A 570 -19.86 -25.56 -15.76
N VAL A 571 -19.30 -25.72 -16.95
CA VAL A 571 -17.89 -25.34 -17.23
C VAL A 571 -17.80 -23.93 -17.84
N GLU A 572 -18.93 -23.23 -18.00
CA GLU A 572 -18.94 -21.76 -18.01
C GLU A 572 -18.85 -21.24 -16.57
N ILE A 573 -17.67 -21.36 -15.96
CA ILE A 573 -17.44 -20.89 -14.60
C ILE A 573 -17.43 -19.34 -14.61
N ASP A 574 -18.62 -18.78 -14.39
CA ASP A 574 -18.97 -17.61 -13.58
C ASP A 574 -17.90 -16.49 -13.53
N SER A 575 -17.50 -15.99 -14.71
CA SER A 575 -16.69 -14.77 -14.86
C SER A 575 -17.51 -13.50 -14.82
N ILE A 576 -18.76 -13.59 -14.37
CA ILE A 576 -19.64 -12.44 -14.24
C ILE A 576 -19.21 -11.67 -13.00
N VAL A 577 -18.86 -10.41 -13.22
CA VAL A 577 -18.59 -9.45 -12.15
C VAL A 577 -19.87 -8.68 -11.98
N TYR A 578 -20.50 -8.78 -10.81
CA TYR A 578 -21.72 -8.04 -10.58
C TYR A 578 -21.44 -6.54 -10.49
N PRO A 579 -22.37 -5.66 -10.91
CA PRO A 579 -22.18 -4.20 -10.84
C PRO A 579 -21.73 -3.65 -9.46
N PRO A 580 -22.17 -4.21 -8.31
CA PRO A 580 -21.66 -3.82 -6.98
C PRO A 580 -20.20 -4.16 -6.69
N PHE A 581 -19.52 -4.87 -7.59
CA PHE A 581 -18.12 -5.27 -7.49
C PHE A 581 -17.31 -4.85 -8.73
N GLU A 582 -17.89 -4.04 -9.61
CA GLU A 582 -17.21 -3.54 -10.80
C GLU A 582 -16.40 -2.28 -10.45
N PHE A 583 -15.09 -2.39 -10.61
CA PHE A 583 -14.16 -1.28 -10.39
C PHE A 583 -13.99 -0.44 -11.66
N SER A 584 -13.88 0.87 -11.47
CA SER A 584 -13.62 1.83 -12.56
C SER A 584 -12.31 1.50 -13.29
N THR A 585 -12.33 1.60 -14.62
CA THR A 585 -11.12 1.53 -15.44
C THR A 585 -10.52 2.91 -15.73
N ALA A 586 -11.28 3.99 -15.52
CA ALA A 586 -10.83 5.37 -15.67
C ALA A 586 -9.99 5.83 -14.47
N SER A 587 -10.34 5.36 -13.27
CA SER A 587 -9.63 5.59 -12.01
C SER A 587 -9.34 4.24 -11.34
N PRO A 588 -8.47 3.41 -11.95
CA PRO A 588 -8.31 2.03 -11.54
C PRO A 588 -7.57 1.93 -10.20
N PRO A 589 -8.07 1.10 -9.25
CA PRO A 589 -7.36 0.86 -8.01
C PRO A 589 -6.01 0.17 -8.25
N SER A 590 -5.12 0.32 -7.28
CA SER A 590 -3.82 -0.33 -7.28
C SER A 590 -3.80 -1.47 -6.28
N ILE A 591 -3.27 -2.63 -6.68
CA ILE A 591 -3.03 -3.76 -5.79
C ILE A 591 -1.63 -3.66 -5.24
N ILE A 592 -1.51 -3.87 -3.93
CA ILE A 592 -0.26 -4.12 -3.21
C ILE A 592 -0.32 -5.54 -2.66
N THR A 593 0.69 -6.34 -3.00
CA THR A 593 0.85 -7.68 -2.44
C THR A 593 2.31 -8.10 -2.47
N GLU A 594 2.59 -9.20 -1.77
CA GLU A 594 3.89 -9.87 -1.77
C GLU A 594 3.69 -11.31 -2.24
N GLY A 595 4.51 -11.69 -3.21
CA GLY A 595 4.54 -13.04 -3.76
C GLY A 595 5.32 -14.05 -2.91
N SER A 596 5.58 -15.23 -3.47
CA SER A 596 6.39 -16.27 -2.81
C SER A 596 7.88 -15.88 -2.70
N SER A 597 8.35 -15.01 -3.60
CA SER A 597 9.70 -14.42 -3.61
C SER A 597 9.95 -13.47 -2.43
N GLY A 598 8.89 -13.05 -1.77
CA GLY A 598 8.94 -12.14 -0.64
C GLY A 598 9.12 -10.65 -0.99
N CYS A 599 9.09 -10.32 -2.29
CA CYS A 599 9.23 -8.94 -2.76
C CYS A 599 7.86 -8.28 -2.85
N PRO A 600 7.59 -7.23 -2.07
CA PRO A 600 6.34 -6.50 -2.20
C PRO A 600 6.33 -5.68 -3.50
N TRP A 601 5.18 -5.61 -4.16
CA TRP A 601 5.00 -4.84 -5.38
C TRP A 601 3.63 -4.15 -5.40
N ARG A 602 3.56 -3.08 -6.19
CA ARG A 602 2.35 -2.29 -6.44
C ARG A 602 2.08 -2.20 -7.94
N LYS A 603 0.84 -2.46 -8.38
CA LYS A 603 0.39 -2.21 -9.77
C LYS A 603 -1.09 -1.87 -9.82
N LYS A 604 -1.49 -0.97 -10.73
CA LYS A 604 -2.89 -0.79 -11.13
C LYS A 604 -3.52 -2.07 -11.68
N ILE A 605 -4.80 -2.29 -11.42
CA ILE A 605 -5.53 -3.45 -11.94
C ILE A 605 -5.52 -3.52 -13.48
N THR A 606 -5.44 -2.38 -14.16
CA THR A 606 -5.35 -2.27 -15.63
C THR A 606 -3.96 -2.62 -16.16
N ASN A 607 -2.92 -2.47 -15.33
CA ASN A 607 -1.53 -2.74 -15.71
C ASN A 607 -1.15 -4.21 -15.49
N LEU A 608 -1.99 -4.99 -14.81
CA LEU A 608 -1.85 -6.44 -14.79
C LEU A 608 -2.01 -6.97 -16.21
N ASP A 609 -1.05 -7.77 -16.64
CA ASP A 609 -1.04 -8.31 -17.99
C ASP A 609 -1.59 -9.73 -18.03
N GLY A 610 -1.62 -10.49 -16.93
CA GLY A 610 -2.04 -11.90 -16.90
C GLY A 610 -0.89 -12.91 -16.85
N THR A 611 0.36 -12.46 -16.74
CA THR A 611 1.54 -13.31 -16.56
C THR A 611 1.71 -13.68 -15.10
N GLU A 612 1.19 -12.83 -14.22
CA GLU A 612 1.33 -12.98 -12.79
C GLU A 612 0.73 -14.32 -12.34
N ASP A 613 1.51 -15.09 -11.58
CA ASP A 613 1.18 -16.45 -11.15
C ASP A 613 1.18 -16.60 -9.62
N GLU A 614 1.26 -17.83 -9.13
CA GLU A 614 1.32 -18.18 -7.69
C GLU A 614 2.58 -17.63 -7.00
N LYS A 615 3.59 -17.22 -7.75
CA LYS A 615 4.77 -16.55 -7.23
C LYS A 615 4.55 -15.07 -7.01
N ASP A 616 3.54 -14.45 -7.64
CA ASP A 616 3.25 -13.03 -7.52
C ASP A 616 2.06 -12.75 -6.59
N PHE A 617 1.05 -13.62 -6.61
CA PHE A 617 -0.16 -13.49 -5.80
C PHE A 617 -0.19 -14.48 -4.63
N PRO A 618 -0.85 -14.13 -3.51
CA PRO A 618 -1.14 -15.08 -2.45
C PRO A 618 -2.04 -16.20 -2.97
N TRP A 619 -1.71 -17.45 -2.63
CA TRP A 619 -2.45 -18.63 -3.09
C TRP A 619 -3.96 -18.54 -2.80
N TRP A 620 -4.34 -18.09 -1.60
CA TRP A 620 -5.74 -17.96 -1.20
C TRP A 620 -6.54 -16.98 -2.09
N CYS A 621 -5.89 -15.96 -2.66
CA CYS A 621 -6.52 -15.06 -3.62
C CYS A 621 -6.82 -15.79 -4.93
N LEU A 622 -5.82 -16.52 -5.44
CA LEU A 622 -5.96 -17.28 -6.68
C LEU A 622 -6.99 -18.41 -6.54
N ASP A 623 -6.98 -19.14 -5.43
CA ASP A 623 -7.93 -20.24 -5.18
C ASP A 623 -9.38 -19.73 -5.05
N ALA A 624 -9.57 -18.57 -4.40
CA ALA A 624 -10.88 -17.93 -4.29
C ALA A 624 -11.44 -17.45 -5.64
N VAL A 625 -10.57 -16.97 -6.53
CA VAL A 625 -10.97 -16.37 -7.81
C VAL A 625 -11.05 -17.39 -8.95
N LEU A 626 -10.11 -18.34 -9.02
CA LEU A 626 -10.03 -19.34 -10.09
C LEU A 626 -10.89 -20.57 -9.79
N ASN A 627 -10.91 -21.03 -8.54
CA ASN A 627 -11.55 -22.30 -8.16
C ASN A 627 -12.84 -22.10 -7.34
N ASN A 628 -13.22 -20.85 -7.02
CA ASN A 628 -14.32 -20.52 -6.11
C ASN A 628 -14.21 -21.21 -4.73
N ARG A 629 -12.99 -21.58 -4.32
CA ARG A 629 -12.74 -22.28 -3.06
C ARG A 629 -12.36 -21.27 -1.97
N LEU A 630 -13.04 -21.38 -0.83
CA LEU A 630 -12.80 -20.52 0.33
C LEU A 630 -12.20 -21.35 1.48
N PRO A 631 -11.31 -20.77 2.30
CA PRO A 631 -10.80 -21.43 3.50
C PRO A 631 -11.94 -21.90 4.43
N PRO A 632 -11.73 -22.97 5.22
CA PRO A 632 -12.70 -23.43 6.21
C PRO A 632 -13.04 -22.29 7.19
N ARG A 633 -14.33 -22.04 7.39
CA ARG A 633 -14.79 -20.92 8.21
C ARG A 633 -15.13 -21.39 9.63
N GLU A 634 -14.48 -20.80 10.62
CA GLU A 634 -14.87 -20.94 12.02
C GLU A 634 -16.05 -19.99 12.33
N ASN A 635 -17.03 -20.47 13.12
CA ASN A 635 -18.08 -19.64 13.74
C ASN A 635 -19.08 -18.88 12.83
N THR A 636 -19.55 -19.50 11.75
CA THR A 636 -20.57 -18.92 10.84
C THR A 636 -22.02 -19.09 11.31
N LYS A 637 -22.26 -19.89 12.35
CA LYS A 637 -23.59 -20.18 12.89
C LYS A 637 -23.80 -19.45 14.23
N CYS A 638 -25.01 -18.96 14.43
CA CYS A 638 -25.52 -18.49 15.70
C CYS A 638 -26.42 -19.56 16.30
N SER A 639 -26.18 -19.91 17.55
CA SER A 639 -27.10 -20.77 18.28
C SER A 639 -28.09 -19.94 19.10
N PHE A 640 -29.32 -20.43 19.18
CA PHE A 640 -30.40 -19.73 19.87
C PHE A 640 -31.48 -20.69 20.36
N TYR A 641 -32.26 -20.26 21.35
CA TYR A 641 -33.48 -20.90 21.81
C TYR A 641 -34.70 -20.17 21.24
N LEU A 642 -35.74 -20.92 20.91
CA LEU A 642 -37.01 -20.39 20.41
C LEU A 642 -38.14 -20.91 21.30
N GLN A 643 -38.80 -20.01 22.02
CA GLN A 643 -39.75 -20.35 23.08
C GLN A 643 -41.03 -19.51 22.97
N PRO A 644 -42.20 -20.01 23.38
CA PRO A 644 -43.39 -19.15 23.46
C PRO A 644 -43.19 -18.04 24.51
N CYS A 645 -43.86 -16.89 24.35
CA CYS A 645 -43.87 -15.86 25.39
C CYS A 645 -44.48 -16.39 26.70
N GLU A 646 -43.94 -15.96 27.84
CA GLU A 646 -44.47 -16.32 29.17
C GLU A 646 -45.96 -15.94 29.27
N GLY A 647 -46.80 -16.90 29.66
CA GLY A 647 -48.26 -16.73 29.75
C GLY A 647 -49.04 -16.99 28.46
N SER A 648 -48.37 -17.36 27.35
CA SER A 648 -49.03 -17.75 26.10
C SER A 648 -49.59 -19.17 26.17
N THR A 649 -50.77 -19.40 25.59
CA THR A 649 -51.36 -20.75 25.40
C THR A 649 -50.78 -21.50 24.20
N VAL A 650 -49.78 -20.92 23.53
CA VAL A 650 -49.16 -21.47 22.33
C VAL A 650 -48.20 -22.61 22.70
N GLN A 651 -48.29 -23.73 21.98
CA GLN A 651 -47.46 -24.91 22.22
C GLN A 651 -45.96 -24.63 22.01
N ILE A 652 -45.12 -25.36 22.75
CA ILE A 652 -43.66 -25.32 22.62
C ILE A 652 -43.28 -26.04 21.32
N LEU A 653 -42.84 -25.29 20.30
CA LEU A 653 -42.54 -25.82 18.98
C LEU A 653 -41.18 -26.52 18.91
N THR A 654 -40.24 -26.18 19.79
CA THR A 654 -38.89 -26.74 19.80
C THR A 654 -38.43 -27.06 21.21
N GLN A 655 -37.98 -28.30 21.43
CA GLN A 655 -37.52 -28.79 22.74
C GLN A 655 -36.01 -28.58 22.98
N GLY A 656 -35.28 -27.96 22.04
CA GLY A 656 -33.82 -27.87 22.10
C GLY A 656 -33.22 -26.62 21.44
N LYS A 657 -31.90 -26.50 21.58
CA LYS A 657 -31.09 -25.42 21.03
C LYS A 657 -31.06 -25.50 19.50
N LEU A 658 -31.47 -24.43 18.82
CA LEU A 658 -31.38 -24.29 17.38
C LEU A 658 -30.04 -23.66 16.98
N SER A 659 -29.63 -23.89 15.73
CA SER A 659 -28.42 -23.30 15.17
C SER A 659 -28.66 -22.93 13.70
N ALA A 660 -28.45 -21.67 13.36
CA ALA A 660 -28.64 -21.16 12.01
C ALA A 660 -27.50 -20.22 11.60
N PRO A 661 -27.31 -19.93 10.30
CA PRO A 661 -26.34 -18.93 9.86
C PRO A 661 -26.56 -17.58 10.55
N ARG A 662 -25.47 -16.88 10.87
CA ARG A 662 -25.53 -15.55 11.52
C ARG A 662 -26.33 -14.51 10.73
N ILE A 663 -26.31 -14.61 9.40
CA ILE A 663 -27.04 -13.74 8.47
C ILE A 663 -28.55 -14.05 8.42
N LEU A 664 -29.02 -15.18 8.95
CA LEU A 664 -30.44 -15.56 8.87
C LEU A 664 -31.33 -14.43 9.41
N ARG A 665 -32.27 -13.97 8.58
CA ARG A 665 -33.23 -12.93 8.94
C ARG A 665 -34.36 -13.45 9.82
N ILE A 666 -34.92 -12.58 10.65
CA ILE A 666 -36.06 -12.88 11.52
C ILE A 666 -37.29 -13.34 10.72
N HIS A 667 -37.51 -12.84 9.50
CA HIS A 667 -38.62 -13.32 8.65
C HIS A 667 -38.55 -14.84 8.38
N LYS A 668 -37.34 -15.43 8.28
CA LYS A 668 -37.20 -16.90 8.13
C LYS A 668 -37.54 -17.62 9.43
N VAL A 669 -37.27 -17.01 10.59
CA VAL A 669 -37.69 -17.54 11.89
C VAL A 669 -39.22 -17.48 12.02
N VAL A 670 -39.84 -16.38 11.58
CA VAL A 670 -41.31 -16.25 11.50
C VAL A 670 -41.91 -17.36 10.63
N ASN A 671 -41.37 -17.57 9.43
CA ASN A 671 -41.83 -18.63 8.53
C ASN A 671 -41.65 -20.03 9.12
N TYR A 672 -40.54 -20.28 9.82
CA TYR A 672 -40.31 -21.54 10.52
C TYR A 672 -41.38 -21.80 11.60
N VAL A 673 -41.73 -20.78 12.39
CA VAL A 673 -42.80 -20.89 13.40
C VAL A 673 -44.16 -21.13 12.71
N LEU A 674 -44.48 -20.40 11.64
CA LEU A 674 -45.71 -20.58 10.86
C LEU A 674 -45.86 -22.01 10.32
N GLU A 675 -44.80 -22.54 9.70
CA GLU A 675 -44.80 -23.90 9.15
C GLU A 675 -45.00 -24.95 10.24
N LYS A 676 -44.32 -24.80 11.39
CA LYS A 676 -44.44 -25.73 12.51
C LYS A 676 -45.80 -25.68 13.20
N MET A 677 -46.45 -24.52 13.26
CA MET A 677 -47.82 -24.38 13.78
C MET A 677 -48.89 -24.98 12.86
N VAL A 678 -48.69 -24.94 11.53
CA VAL A 678 -49.68 -25.40 10.55
C VAL A 678 -49.63 -26.91 10.31
N PHE A 679 -48.48 -27.56 10.50
CA PHE A 679 -48.31 -29.00 10.29
C PHE A 679 -48.79 -29.89 11.45
N GLU A 680 -49.15 -29.32 12.61
CA GLU A 680 -49.76 -30.06 13.73
C GLU A 680 -51.30 -29.91 13.77
N GLY A 681 -51.97 -30.33 12.68
CA GLY A 681 -53.39 -30.71 12.71
C GLY A 681 -53.52 -32.23 12.96
N PRO A 682 -54.62 -32.74 13.56
CA PRO A 682 -54.64 -34.07 14.17
C PRO A 682 -54.39 -35.20 13.17
N LEU A 683 -53.40 -36.04 13.45
CA LEU A 683 -53.27 -37.38 12.88
C LEU A 683 -54.33 -38.28 13.52
N ASP A 684 -55.39 -38.60 12.77
CA ASP A 684 -56.34 -39.64 13.14
C ASP A 684 -55.63 -40.99 13.19
N ASN A 685 -55.53 -41.54 14.41
CA ASN A 685 -55.28 -42.95 14.66
C ASN A 685 -56.43 -43.77 14.06
N LEU A 686 -56.14 -44.62 13.08
CA LEU A 686 -56.93 -45.83 12.86
C LEU A 686 -56.00 -47.01 12.53
N ASN A 687 -55.98 -47.97 13.45
CA ASN A 687 -55.46 -49.33 13.23
C ASN A 687 -56.16 -49.97 12.02
N THR A 688 -55.41 -50.74 11.21
CA THR A 688 -55.90 -52.04 10.73
C THR A 688 -54.76 -52.92 10.23
N ASP A 689 -54.79 -54.17 10.70
CA ASP A 689 -54.00 -55.31 10.24
C ASP A 689 -54.15 -55.57 8.73
N GLY A 690 -53.15 -56.24 8.15
CA GLY A 690 -53.34 -57.13 7.00
C GLY A 690 -52.63 -56.74 5.70
N ALA A 691 -51.53 -57.41 5.39
CA ALA A 691 -51.03 -57.58 4.02
C ALA A 691 -51.75 -58.77 3.33
N PRO A 692 -51.53 -59.09 2.03
CA PRO A 692 -51.12 -58.28 0.87
C PRO A 692 -52.03 -58.52 -0.38
N SER A 693 -51.69 -57.85 -1.49
CA SER A 693 -51.69 -58.37 -2.88
C SER A 693 -52.51 -57.61 -3.96
N THR A 694 -51.74 -57.07 -4.93
CA THR A 694 -51.87 -57.11 -6.41
C THR A 694 -53.16 -56.72 -7.14
N GLY A 695 -53.03 -55.79 -8.10
CA GLY A 695 -53.42 -56.03 -9.50
C GLY A 695 -54.11 -54.90 -10.27
N GLY A 696 -53.42 -54.37 -11.31
CA GLY A 696 -53.94 -53.94 -12.64
C GLY A 696 -54.90 -52.73 -12.72
N LEU A 697 -54.51 -51.57 -13.26
CA LEU A 697 -54.38 -51.18 -14.68
C LEU A 697 -55.69 -50.76 -15.40
N THR A 698 -55.68 -49.51 -15.90
CA THR A 698 -56.35 -48.96 -17.12
C THR A 698 -57.88 -48.71 -17.07
N HIS A 699 -58.53 -47.78 -17.79
CA HIS A 699 -58.24 -46.96 -18.97
C HIS A 699 -59.16 -45.70 -18.99
N HIS A 700 -58.76 -44.68 -19.76
CA HIS A 700 -59.45 -43.42 -20.09
C HIS A 700 -60.79 -43.55 -20.85
N SER A 701 -61.69 -42.56 -20.70
CA SER A 701 -62.47 -41.83 -21.76
C SER A 701 -63.59 -40.97 -21.11
N SER A 702 -63.57 -39.63 -21.21
CA SER A 702 -64.12 -38.73 -22.25
C SER A 702 -65.41 -37.97 -21.83
N ILE A 703 -65.24 -36.66 -21.60
CA ILE A 703 -66.01 -35.48 -22.10
C ILE A 703 -67.56 -35.51 -21.97
N GLY A 704 -68.13 -34.72 -21.06
CA GLY A 704 -68.89 -33.46 -21.33
C GLY A 704 -70.37 -33.67 -20.89
N ASP A 705 -71.12 -32.79 -20.24
CA ASP A 705 -71.23 -31.33 -20.31
C ASP A 705 -72.17 -30.83 -19.17
N GLY A 706 -72.13 -29.53 -18.83
CA GLY A 706 -73.32 -28.81 -18.30
C GLY A 706 -73.49 -28.50 -16.79
N SER A 707 -73.02 -27.31 -16.40
CA SER A 707 -73.71 -26.31 -15.57
C SER A 707 -73.99 -26.49 -14.05
N SER A 708 -73.11 -25.86 -13.27
CA SER A 708 -73.34 -24.90 -12.17
C SER A 708 -74.55 -25.02 -11.21
N ARG A 709 -74.25 -25.27 -9.92
CA ARG A 709 -74.66 -24.40 -8.79
C ARG A 709 -73.92 -24.67 -7.48
N ALA A 710 -73.32 -23.59 -6.96
CA ALA A 710 -72.98 -23.31 -5.55
C ALA A 710 -71.93 -24.19 -4.85
N GLY A 711 -70.66 -24.05 -5.27
CA GLY A 711 -69.52 -24.31 -4.41
C GLY A 711 -69.46 -23.31 -3.26
N SER A 712 -69.37 -23.82 -2.03
CA SER A 712 -69.05 -23.06 -0.83
C SER A 712 -67.77 -22.25 -1.04
N LYS A 713 -67.84 -20.94 -0.79
CA LYS A 713 -66.65 -20.08 -0.75
C LYS A 713 -65.64 -20.69 0.24
N PRO A 714 -64.36 -20.89 -0.12
CA PRO A 714 -63.36 -21.23 0.88
C PRO A 714 -63.26 -20.03 1.84
N ARG A 715 -63.47 -20.28 3.13
CA ARG A 715 -63.16 -19.30 4.19
C ARG A 715 -61.72 -18.80 3.95
N PRO A 716 -61.45 -17.48 4.02
CA PRO A 716 -60.07 -17.01 4.02
C PRO A 716 -59.40 -17.64 5.24
N LYS A 717 -58.41 -18.51 5.03
CA LYS A 717 -57.53 -18.96 6.10
C LYS A 717 -56.83 -17.70 6.60
N LEU A 718 -57.26 -17.19 7.76
CA LEU A 718 -56.54 -16.15 8.49
C LEU A 718 -55.10 -16.66 8.65
N LYS A 719 -54.14 -16.05 7.94
CA LYS A 719 -52.73 -16.30 8.23
C LYS A 719 -52.50 -15.81 9.67
N PRO A 720 -52.04 -16.66 10.60
CA PRO A 720 -51.69 -16.18 11.92
C PRO A 720 -50.58 -15.14 11.79
N SER A 721 -50.74 -14.01 12.48
CA SER A 721 -49.69 -12.98 12.57
C SER A 721 -48.76 -13.39 13.70
N ILE A 722 -47.53 -13.76 13.36
CA ILE A 722 -46.53 -14.19 14.33
C ILE A 722 -45.54 -13.06 14.56
N GLU A 723 -45.30 -12.76 15.84
CA GLU A 723 -44.25 -11.82 16.25
C GLU A 723 -43.10 -12.58 16.90
N ILE A 724 -41.87 -12.20 16.57
CA ILE A 724 -40.66 -12.68 17.26
C ILE A 724 -40.13 -11.55 18.14
N LEU A 725 -39.81 -11.87 19.38
CA LEU A 725 -39.32 -10.96 20.39
C LEU A 725 -37.96 -11.42 20.92
N CYS A 726 -37.16 -10.47 21.39
CA CYS A 726 -35.96 -10.74 22.19
C CYS A 726 -35.88 -9.68 23.29
N ASN A 727 -35.64 -10.08 24.55
CA ASN A 727 -35.66 -9.17 25.71
C ASN A 727 -36.94 -8.30 25.75
N ASN A 728 -38.11 -8.89 25.46
CA ASN A 728 -39.43 -8.23 25.38
C ASN A 728 -39.57 -7.14 24.31
N GLN A 729 -38.63 -7.03 23.36
CA GLN A 729 -38.73 -6.12 22.22
C GLN A 729 -39.12 -6.89 20.96
N VAL A 730 -40.13 -6.41 20.22
CA VAL A 730 -40.51 -6.97 18.91
C VAL A 730 -39.40 -6.71 17.89
N LEU A 731 -38.99 -7.77 17.20
CA LEU A 731 -37.91 -7.73 16.23
C LEU A 731 -38.44 -7.40 14.83
N LEU A 732 -37.71 -6.56 14.08
CA LEU A 732 -38.06 -6.31 12.69
C LEU A 732 -37.72 -7.54 11.83
N PRO A 733 -38.57 -7.91 10.85
CA PRO A 733 -38.36 -9.10 10.00
C PRO A 733 -37.02 -9.10 9.25
N GLU A 734 -36.49 -7.92 8.94
CA GLU A 734 -35.22 -7.75 8.20
C GLU A 734 -33.96 -7.90 9.07
N MET A 735 -34.09 -7.89 10.40
CA MET A 735 -32.92 -8.06 11.27
C MET A 735 -32.34 -9.46 11.10
N SER A 736 -31.00 -9.56 11.07
CA SER A 736 -30.32 -10.85 11.14
C SER A 736 -30.13 -11.31 12.59
N LEU A 737 -29.95 -12.61 12.81
CA LEU A 737 -29.58 -13.15 14.12
C LEU A 737 -28.32 -12.49 14.70
N ALA A 738 -27.35 -12.13 13.85
CA ALA A 738 -26.16 -11.38 14.27
C ALA A 738 -26.51 -9.99 14.80
N THR A 739 -27.37 -9.25 14.09
CA THR A 739 -27.84 -7.92 14.50
C THR A 739 -28.57 -7.99 15.83
N VAL A 740 -29.50 -8.94 15.98
CA VAL A 740 -30.25 -9.13 17.23
C VAL A 740 -29.30 -9.46 18.38
N ARG A 741 -28.33 -10.36 18.16
CA ARG A 741 -27.33 -10.71 19.17
C ARG A 741 -26.49 -9.50 19.60
N ALA A 742 -26.05 -8.68 18.65
CA ALA A 742 -25.17 -7.54 18.90
C ALA A 742 -25.87 -6.37 19.60
N TYR A 743 -27.09 -6.01 19.19
CA TYR A 743 -27.74 -4.77 19.62
C TYR A 743 -28.88 -4.95 20.64
N ILE A 744 -29.56 -6.11 20.62
CA ILE A 744 -30.76 -6.35 21.44
C ILE A 744 -30.45 -7.32 22.58
N TRP A 745 -29.83 -8.47 22.28
CA TRP A 745 -29.53 -9.50 23.28
C TRP A 745 -28.48 -9.04 24.29
N LYS A 746 -27.31 -8.58 23.79
CA LYS A 746 -26.19 -8.02 24.58
C LYS A 746 -25.69 -8.88 25.75
N LYS A 747 -26.03 -10.18 25.79
CA LYS A 747 -25.56 -11.14 26.79
C LYS A 747 -24.58 -12.15 26.19
N PRO A 748 -23.63 -12.69 26.97
CA PRO A 748 -22.66 -13.69 26.49
C PRO A 748 -23.31 -15.04 26.17
N GLU A 749 -24.45 -15.33 26.81
CA GLU A 749 -25.24 -16.55 26.66
C GLU A 749 -25.78 -16.76 25.24
N ASP A 750 -26.32 -17.95 24.98
CA ASP A 750 -27.05 -18.23 23.73
C ASP A 750 -28.24 -17.29 23.59
N LEU A 751 -28.53 -16.88 22.35
CA LEU A 751 -29.63 -15.97 22.07
C LEU A 751 -30.96 -16.63 22.43
N VAL A 752 -31.86 -15.93 23.13
CA VAL A 752 -33.23 -16.41 23.37
C VAL A 752 -34.21 -15.55 22.58
N LEU A 753 -34.99 -16.20 21.74
CA LEU A 753 -36.07 -15.61 20.95
C LEU A 753 -37.41 -16.13 21.47
N ASN A 754 -38.36 -15.22 21.67
CA ASN A 754 -39.72 -15.55 22.07
C ASN A 754 -40.68 -15.36 20.91
N TYR A 755 -41.69 -16.22 20.75
CA TYR A 755 -42.76 -16.04 19.76
C TYR A 755 -44.14 -15.97 20.40
N ARG A 756 -45.06 -15.22 19.79
CA ARG A 756 -46.46 -15.14 20.19
C ARG A 756 -47.40 -15.01 19.00
#